data_AF-A0AA51D989-F1
#
_entry.id   AF-A0AA51D989-F1
#
_cell.length_a   1.000
_cell.length_b   1.000
_cell.length_c   1.000
_cell.angle_alpha   90.00
_cell.angle_beta   90.00
_cell.angle_gamma   90.00
#
_symmetry.space_group_name_H-M   'P 1'
#
loop_
_entity.id
_entity.type
_entity.pdbx_description
1 polymer ?
#
loop_
_entity_poly.entity_id
_entity_poly.type
_entity_poly.pdbx_seq_one_letter_code
_entity_poly.pdbx_strand_id
1 'polypeptide(L)'
;MAVIKNLLQQITDPVLRERLAQEVNRLSKNKKFGLVFEEHVPECTPLYSVPIKRGSFVARKTGKMNNIYIVKEIDGETATCMDKITLEIEAIPLSEIVSVAQFGEPIFPSLEPIDKVLNAADDNLWHTIIEADNYHALQLLEYLYEGKVDCIYIDPPYNTGARDWKYNNDYVDSADAWRHSKWLSMMKKRLLIAKRLLSKDGVLITTIDDNEYAHLWVLLNDVFPELTHNCVTIQHNPGGTQGKKFSVTNEYAIYSYSAESVIYRKPHTGGDVYNLRRWGSTSGRYEGATCFYPIFIDDKSNVIGFGDLLDDDLHPSNQVELNDDGTYSVWPIDKNGTEKKWRYSRSTVESVKDRMFIEKRGERIEVILRRESEPPKTVWVDGLFNAEAHGTEILKTILGSGFTFPFPKSLYAVQESLLFAVQGKKDALIVDFFAGSGTTLHAVNLLNAEDDGKRRCILVTNNEVSEAEVRELKAAGHQPGDPEWESRGICRSVTWPRTEYSILGKRADGTILTGEYFTNLTTDKETNRSFYQLGFVENPTGLVLAAKKQIVALMGKNKLPQSLVKADSRFVVSEKYTASILFDPEAADEWLEALEDQEHITDFYIVAKENRIFNEIKTKVVELLGTITIAEPFKRPMSEGFAANVEYFKLGFLDKNSVSLGQQFHEILPLLWLKAGAVGERPELDGIELPDMLILPQNSFAVLLDEDCYGKFSEALLDVGKIETVYFVTNSEEAFREMSDGIEATYTYQLYRDYIDNFVIGSRRNSL
;
A
#
# COMPACT_ATOMS: atom_id res chain seq x y z
N MET A 1 3.59 6.50 36.53
CA MET A 1 3.49 7.39 37.72
C MET A 1 2.36 6.99 38.68
N ALA A 2 1.23 6.48 38.18
CA ALA A 2 0.10 6.01 39.00
C ALA A 2 0.47 4.93 40.05
N VAL A 3 1.29 3.94 39.70
CA VAL A 3 1.74 2.87 40.62
C VAL A 3 2.53 3.44 41.81
N ILE A 4 3.45 4.38 41.57
CA ILE A 4 4.23 5.04 42.62
C ILE A 4 3.30 5.82 43.56
N LYS A 5 2.29 6.54 43.02
CA LYS A 5 1.29 7.23 43.86
C LYS A 5 0.48 6.28 44.73
N ASN A 6 0.12 5.11 44.20
CA ASN A 6 -0.61 4.09 44.95
C ASN A 6 0.27 3.47 46.06
N LEU A 7 1.52 3.14 45.75
CA LEU A 7 2.51 2.67 46.73
C LEU A 7 2.80 3.72 47.81
N LEU A 8 2.85 5.01 47.47
CA LEU A 8 2.98 6.10 48.45
C LEU A 8 1.80 6.14 49.42
N GLN A 9 0.56 5.87 48.97
CA GLN A 9 -0.61 5.83 49.84
C GLN A 9 -0.59 4.67 50.84
N GLN A 10 0.14 3.59 50.53
CA GLN A 10 0.31 2.43 51.42
C GLN A 10 1.36 2.67 52.53
N ILE A 11 2.14 3.77 52.45
CA ILE A 11 3.11 4.13 53.49
C ILE A 11 2.38 4.70 54.71
N THR A 12 2.38 3.97 55.81
CA THR A 12 1.70 4.35 57.07
C THR A 12 2.29 5.59 57.74
N ASP A 13 3.60 5.87 57.56
CA ASP A 13 4.26 7.08 58.05
C ASP A 13 3.90 8.31 57.17
N PRO A 14 3.17 9.31 57.71
CA PRO A 14 2.73 10.48 56.95
C PRO A 14 3.90 11.39 56.53
N VAL A 15 4.96 11.48 57.32
CA VAL A 15 6.11 12.36 57.05
C VAL A 15 6.97 11.76 55.93
N LEU A 16 7.20 10.45 55.97
CA LEU A 16 7.94 9.75 54.92
C LEU A 16 7.16 9.77 53.59
N ARG A 17 5.85 9.55 53.65
CA ARG A 17 4.94 9.63 52.50
C ARG A 17 5.03 11.01 51.81
N GLU A 18 4.97 12.08 52.59
CA GLU A 18 4.99 13.44 52.06
C GLU A 18 6.35 13.80 51.45
N ARG A 19 7.45 13.41 52.09
CA ARG A 19 8.81 13.63 51.54
C ARG A 19 9.05 12.85 50.25
N LEU A 20 8.63 11.59 50.20
CA LEU A 20 8.75 10.79 48.97
C LEU A 20 7.83 11.33 47.87
N ALA A 21 6.62 11.79 48.20
CA ALA A 21 5.73 12.43 47.24
C ALA A 21 6.32 13.73 46.66
N GLN A 22 6.98 14.55 47.49
CA GLN A 22 7.70 15.74 47.04
C GLN A 22 8.88 15.39 46.13
N GLU A 23 9.63 14.33 46.45
CA GLU A 23 10.79 13.94 45.68
C GLU A 23 10.44 13.27 44.35
N VAL A 24 9.37 12.47 44.33
CA VAL A 24 8.75 11.94 43.10
C VAL A 24 8.22 13.08 42.23
N ASN A 25 7.59 14.09 42.82
CA ASN A 25 7.18 15.29 42.10
C ASN A 25 8.38 16.09 41.55
N ARG A 26 9.50 16.14 42.28
CA ARG A 26 10.74 16.80 41.82
C ARG A 26 11.37 16.05 40.64
N LEU A 27 11.45 14.72 40.73
CA LEU A 27 11.94 13.85 39.65
C LEU A 27 11.05 13.95 38.40
N SER A 28 9.74 14.08 38.56
CA SER A 28 8.82 14.29 37.44
C SER A 28 8.98 15.64 36.72
N LYS A 29 9.56 16.66 37.40
CA LYS A 29 9.75 18.01 36.86
C LYS A 29 11.07 18.20 36.11
N ASN A 30 12.08 17.36 36.35
CA ASN A 30 13.33 17.39 35.61
C ASN A 30 13.20 16.55 34.32
N LYS A 31 12.81 17.23 33.24
CA LYS A 31 12.62 16.65 31.90
C LYS A 31 13.86 15.93 31.39
N LYS A 32 13.71 14.64 31.06
CA LYS A 32 14.42 14.01 29.94
C LYS A 32 13.87 14.61 28.64
N PHE A 33 14.73 14.95 27.68
CA PHE A 33 14.31 15.25 26.32
C PHE A 33 13.71 13.97 25.69
N GLY A 34 12.50 14.03 25.13
CA GLY A 34 11.82 12.89 24.48
C GLY A 34 10.30 12.82 24.72
N LEU A 35 9.63 11.87 24.06
CA LEU A 35 8.23 11.49 24.34
C LEU A 35 8.14 10.94 25.77
N VAL A 36 7.44 11.64 26.66
CA VAL A 36 7.15 11.17 28.03
C VAL A 36 5.63 11.04 28.16
N PHE A 37 5.12 9.82 27.98
CA PHE A 37 3.72 9.48 28.22
C PHE A 37 3.62 8.39 29.28
N GLU A 38 2.47 8.31 29.97
CA GLU A 38 2.27 7.26 30.96
C GLU A 38 2.06 5.90 30.27
N GLU A 39 2.96 4.95 30.53
CA GLU A 39 2.74 3.54 30.22
C GLU A 39 1.53 3.05 31.03
N HIS A 40 0.46 2.67 30.32
CA HIS A 40 -0.74 2.11 30.91
C HIS A 40 -0.64 0.57 30.88
N VAL A 41 -0.86 -0.10 32.02
CA VAL A 41 -0.66 -1.55 32.23
C VAL A 41 -1.95 -2.20 32.75
N PRO A 42 -2.25 -3.47 32.43
CA PRO A 42 -2.10 -4.17 31.16
C PRO A 42 -3.46 -4.41 30.48
N GLU A 43 -3.45 -4.39 29.15
CA GLU A 43 -4.53 -4.95 28.32
C GLU A 43 -4.76 -6.41 28.74
N CYS A 44 -6.00 -6.80 29.01
CA CYS A 44 -6.38 -8.19 29.19
C CYS A 44 -7.16 -8.66 27.97
N THR A 45 -6.80 -9.83 27.46
CA THR A 45 -7.43 -10.39 26.27
C THR A 45 -8.33 -11.54 26.69
N PRO A 46 -9.65 -11.44 26.48
CA PRO A 46 -10.56 -12.55 26.71
C PRO A 46 -10.29 -13.67 25.71
N LEU A 47 -10.10 -14.88 26.23
CA LEU A 47 -9.80 -16.10 25.51
C LEU A 47 -11.04 -17.00 25.53
N TYR A 48 -12.02 -16.69 24.67
CA TYR A 48 -13.32 -17.37 24.66
C TYR A 48 -13.24 -18.86 24.35
N SER A 49 -12.26 -19.30 23.56
CA SER A 49 -12.03 -20.71 23.22
C SER A 49 -11.19 -21.47 24.25
N VAL A 50 -10.58 -20.79 25.23
CA VAL A 50 -9.72 -21.44 26.22
C VAL A 50 -10.56 -21.91 27.40
N PRO A 51 -10.60 -23.24 27.67
CA PRO A 51 -11.41 -23.79 28.75
C PRO A 51 -10.95 -23.27 30.11
N ILE A 52 -11.93 -22.94 30.95
CA ILE A 52 -11.68 -22.49 32.31
C ILE A 52 -11.31 -23.71 33.16
N LYS A 53 -10.13 -23.66 33.80
CA LYS A 53 -9.60 -24.70 34.67
C LYS A 53 -9.23 -24.10 36.03
N ARG A 54 -9.01 -24.95 37.02
CA ARG A 54 -8.40 -24.52 38.29
C ARG A 54 -7.04 -23.86 38.00
N GLY A 55 -6.86 -22.66 38.54
CA GLY A 55 -5.67 -21.82 38.32
C GLY A 55 -5.79 -20.85 37.15
N SER A 56 -6.81 -20.95 36.30
CA SER A 56 -7.04 -19.99 35.21
C SER A 56 -7.26 -18.57 35.76
N PHE A 57 -6.68 -17.59 35.06
CA PHE A 57 -7.12 -16.20 35.19
C PHE A 57 -8.39 -16.02 34.39
N VAL A 58 -9.42 -15.43 35.00
CA VAL A 58 -10.71 -15.18 34.36
C VAL A 58 -11.19 -13.75 34.63
N ALA A 59 -12.01 -13.21 33.73
CA ALA A 59 -12.75 -11.97 33.95
C ALA A 59 -14.23 -12.20 33.65
N ARG A 60 -15.12 -11.36 34.19
CA ARG A 60 -16.54 -11.40 33.84
C ARG A 60 -16.72 -10.93 32.38
N LYS A 61 -17.55 -11.64 31.61
CA LYS A 61 -17.93 -11.28 30.24
C LYS A 61 -18.67 -9.95 30.16
N THR A 62 -19.37 -9.58 31.24
CA THR A 62 -20.11 -8.32 31.38
C THR A 62 -19.48 -7.42 32.44
N GLY A 63 -19.21 -6.16 32.10
CA GLY A 63 -18.63 -5.15 33.01
C GLY A 63 -17.25 -4.67 32.56
N LYS A 64 -16.51 -3.99 33.44
CA LYS A 64 -15.11 -3.61 33.18
C LYS A 64 -14.22 -4.84 33.29
N MET A 65 -13.60 -5.27 32.20
CA MET A 65 -12.71 -6.45 32.16
C MET A 65 -11.40 -6.31 32.97
N ASN A 66 -11.21 -5.19 33.67
CA ASN A 66 -10.01 -4.93 34.49
C ASN A 66 -9.99 -5.74 35.80
N ASN A 67 -11.11 -6.31 36.22
CA ASN A 67 -11.17 -7.16 37.41
C ASN A 67 -10.86 -8.60 37.03
N ILE A 68 -9.65 -9.03 37.36
CA ILE A 68 -9.15 -10.38 37.07
C ILE A 68 -9.29 -11.24 38.32
N TYR A 69 -9.85 -12.43 38.12
CA TYR A 69 -10.02 -13.45 39.15
C TYR A 69 -9.14 -14.65 38.87
N ILE A 70 -8.81 -15.41 39.92
CA ILE A 70 -8.12 -16.69 39.86
C ILE A 70 -9.12 -17.78 40.24
N VAL A 71 -9.34 -18.73 39.34
CA VAL A 71 -10.22 -19.87 39.61
C VAL A 71 -9.56 -20.81 40.62
N LYS A 72 -10.21 -21.01 41.77
CA LYS A 72 -9.71 -21.89 42.84
C LYS A 72 -10.25 -23.30 42.73
N GLU A 73 -11.51 -23.42 42.34
CA GLU A 73 -12.26 -24.66 42.24
C GLU A 73 -13.41 -24.48 41.24
N ILE A 74 -13.82 -25.57 40.60
CA ILE A 74 -14.96 -25.61 39.68
C ILE A 74 -15.88 -26.72 40.19
N ASP A 75 -17.15 -26.36 40.41
CA ASP A 75 -18.21 -27.28 40.83
C ASP A 75 -19.41 -27.13 39.89
N GLY A 76 -19.62 -28.13 39.02
CA GLY A 76 -20.64 -28.11 37.98
C GLY A 76 -20.51 -26.89 37.06
N GLU A 77 -21.56 -26.05 37.04
CA GLU A 77 -21.64 -24.84 36.20
C GLU A 77 -21.10 -23.58 36.88
N THR A 78 -20.52 -23.69 38.09
CA THR A 78 -20.03 -22.54 38.87
C THR A 78 -18.54 -22.67 39.19
N ALA A 79 -17.82 -21.56 39.12
CA ALA A 79 -16.42 -21.47 39.53
C ALA A 79 -16.29 -20.64 40.82
N THR A 80 -15.53 -21.15 41.79
CA THR A 80 -15.09 -20.36 42.94
C THR A 80 -13.87 -19.54 42.53
N CYS A 81 -14.04 -18.22 42.48
CA CYS A 81 -13.09 -17.27 41.92
C CYS A 81 -12.56 -16.34 43.02
N MET A 82 -11.26 -16.07 43.01
CA MET A 82 -10.62 -15.12 43.94
C MET A 82 -10.16 -13.88 43.18
N ASP A 83 -10.67 -12.70 43.53
CA ASP A 83 -10.23 -11.43 42.94
C ASP A 83 -8.72 -11.22 43.19
N LYS A 84 -7.97 -10.88 42.14
CA LYS A 84 -6.51 -10.76 42.20
C LYS A 84 -6.03 -9.56 43.02
N ILE A 85 -6.86 -8.52 43.17
CA ILE A 85 -6.55 -7.27 43.86
C ILE A 85 -7.09 -7.30 45.29
N THR A 86 -8.39 -7.55 45.47
CA THR A 86 -9.03 -7.50 46.79
C THR A 86 -8.83 -8.79 47.58
N LEU A 87 -8.45 -9.88 46.90
CA LEU A 87 -8.33 -11.24 47.47
C LEU A 87 -9.66 -11.81 47.97
N GLU A 88 -10.79 -11.16 47.65
CA GLU A 88 -12.12 -11.65 47.97
C GLU A 88 -12.48 -12.86 47.12
N ILE A 89 -13.21 -13.81 47.72
CA ILE A 89 -13.65 -15.03 47.04
C ILE A 89 -15.15 -14.94 46.78
N GLU A 90 -15.55 -15.19 45.54
CA GLU A 90 -16.95 -15.27 45.13
C GLU A 90 -17.20 -16.45 44.19
N ALA A 91 -18.42 -16.96 44.20
CA ALA A 91 -18.87 -17.99 43.27
C ALA A 91 -19.48 -17.32 42.04
N ILE A 92 -18.95 -17.62 40.85
CA ILE A 92 -19.37 -17.00 39.59
C ILE A 92 -19.77 -18.11 38.59
N PRO A 93 -20.93 -18.01 37.92
CA PRO A 93 -21.32 -18.97 36.89
C PRO A 93 -20.31 -19.00 35.74
N LEU A 94 -19.95 -20.19 35.25
CA LEU A 94 -19.02 -20.38 34.13
C LEU A 94 -19.49 -19.65 32.87
N SER A 95 -20.81 -19.54 32.66
CA SER A 95 -21.40 -18.80 31.53
C SER A 95 -21.09 -17.30 31.56
N GLU A 96 -20.83 -16.73 32.74
CA GLU A 96 -20.59 -15.28 32.95
C GLU A 96 -19.11 -14.90 32.97
N ILE A 97 -18.18 -15.86 32.95
CA ILE A 97 -16.74 -15.61 32.98
C ILE A 97 -16.04 -16.15 31.73
N VAL A 98 -14.88 -15.59 31.45
CA VAL A 98 -14.03 -15.99 30.33
C VAL A 98 -12.58 -16.03 30.80
N SER A 99 -11.80 -17.00 30.30
CA SER A 99 -10.35 -17.04 30.49
C SER A 99 -9.71 -15.74 29.98
N VAL A 100 -8.71 -15.21 30.66
CA VAL A 100 -8.01 -13.99 30.21
C VAL A 100 -6.49 -14.20 30.23
N ALA A 101 -5.82 -13.72 29.19
CA ALA A 101 -4.37 -13.59 29.17
C ALA A 101 -3.98 -12.19 29.64
N GLN A 102 -2.96 -12.10 30.50
CA GLN A 102 -2.38 -10.82 30.92
C GLN A 102 -1.22 -10.44 30.02
N PHE A 103 -1.02 -9.14 29.82
CA PHE A 103 0.16 -8.62 29.11
C PHE A 103 1.47 -9.18 29.70
N GLY A 104 2.33 -9.70 28.82
CA GLY A 104 3.62 -10.30 29.17
C GLY A 104 3.55 -11.80 29.48
N GLU A 105 2.37 -12.38 29.69
CA GLU A 105 2.23 -13.83 29.75
C GLU A 105 2.37 -14.43 28.35
N PRO A 106 3.11 -15.55 28.19
CA PRO A 106 3.14 -16.28 26.94
C PRO A 106 1.75 -16.77 26.58
N ILE A 107 1.30 -16.43 25.39
CA ILE A 107 0.11 -16.98 24.76
C ILE A 107 0.55 -17.83 23.57
N PHE A 108 -0.20 -18.87 23.27
CA PHE A 108 0.12 -19.83 22.21
C PHE A 108 -0.96 -19.70 21.13
N PRO A 109 -0.82 -18.78 20.16
CA PRO A 109 -1.85 -18.51 19.18
C PRO A 109 -1.96 -19.63 18.14
N SER A 110 -3.18 -19.93 17.71
CA SER A 110 -3.52 -20.77 16.56
C SER A 110 -4.39 -20.00 15.58
N LEU A 111 -4.61 -20.55 14.39
CA LEU A 111 -5.55 -20.01 13.43
C LEU A 111 -6.66 -21.03 13.18
N GLU A 112 -7.87 -20.67 13.56
CA GLU A 112 -9.09 -21.43 13.30
C GLU A 112 -9.61 -21.03 11.91
N PRO A 113 -9.61 -21.93 10.91
CA PRO A 113 -10.19 -21.64 9.60
C PRO A 113 -11.69 -21.42 9.73
N ILE A 114 -12.21 -20.36 9.13
CA ILE A 114 -13.64 -20.03 9.17
C ILE A 114 -14.30 -20.26 7.82
N ASP A 115 -13.71 -19.71 6.75
CA ASP A 115 -14.25 -19.78 5.39
C ASP A 115 -13.14 -19.45 4.38
N LYS A 116 -13.42 -19.59 3.09
CA LYS A 116 -12.49 -19.26 2.00
C LYS A 116 -13.19 -18.79 0.73
N VAL A 117 -12.48 -18.00 -0.06
CA VAL A 117 -12.91 -17.63 -1.42
C VAL A 117 -11.88 -18.13 -2.42
N LEU A 118 -12.36 -18.83 -3.45
CA LEU A 118 -11.55 -19.35 -4.54
C LEU A 118 -12.00 -18.70 -5.85
N ASN A 119 -11.13 -17.88 -6.46
CA ASN A 119 -11.39 -17.29 -7.78
C ASN A 119 -10.15 -17.32 -8.70
N ALA A 120 -9.11 -18.05 -8.33
CA ALA A 120 -7.93 -18.32 -9.14
C ALA A 120 -7.41 -19.74 -8.88
N ALA A 121 -8.08 -20.76 -9.45
CA ALA A 121 -7.75 -22.16 -9.21
C ALA A 121 -6.34 -22.56 -9.67
N ASP A 122 -5.82 -21.90 -10.71
CA ASP A 122 -4.47 -22.11 -11.24
C ASP A 122 -3.41 -21.22 -10.57
N ASP A 123 -3.81 -20.34 -9.65
CA ASP A 123 -2.89 -19.50 -8.88
C ASP A 123 -2.69 -20.05 -7.47
N ASN A 124 -1.43 -20.24 -7.09
CA ASN A 124 -1.04 -20.75 -5.79
C ASN A 124 -1.04 -19.65 -4.72
N LEU A 125 -1.37 -18.40 -5.05
CA LEU A 125 -1.34 -17.29 -4.10
C LEU A 125 -2.63 -17.16 -3.30
N TRP A 126 -2.47 -17.12 -1.98
CA TRP A 126 -3.56 -16.94 -1.03
C TRP A 126 -3.36 -15.71 -0.16
N HIS A 127 -4.33 -14.78 -0.20
CA HIS A 127 -4.45 -13.75 0.82
C HIS A 127 -4.91 -14.37 2.14
N THR A 128 -4.70 -13.65 3.23
CA THR A 128 -5.08 -14.08 4.57
C THR A 128 -5.81 -12.97 5.28
N ILE A 129 -6.96 -13.28 5.90
CA ILE A 129 -7.65 -12.34 6.78
C ILE A 129 -7.78 -12.98 8.15
N ILE A 130 -7.32 -12.28 9.18
CA ILE A 130 -7.31 -12.76 10.56
C ILE A 130 -8.25 -11.88 11.39
N GLU A 131 -9.35 -12.47 11.85
CA GLU A 131 -10.25 -11.91 12.87
C GLU A 131 -9.55 -11.98 14.24
N ALA A 132 -9.01 -10.85 14.72
CA ALA A 132 -8.22 -10.81 15.95
C ALA A 132 -8.02 -9.40 16.52
N ASP A 133 -7.63 -9.34 17.80
CA ASP A 133 -6.86 -8.19 18.28
C ASP A 133 -5.49 -8.17 17.56
N ASN A 134 -5.18 -7.02 16.97
CA ASN A 134 -4.00 -6.86 16.14
C ASN A 134 -2.67 -6.99 16.90
N TYR A 135 -2.62 -6.73 18.21
CA TYR A 135 -1.40 -6.97 18.99
C TYR A 135 -1.04 -8.46 19.02
N HIS A 136 -2.01 -9.33 19.25
CA HIS A 136 -1.78 -10.77 19.30
C HIS A 136 -1.58 -11.40 17.92
N ALA A 137 -2.31 -10.90 16.92
CA ALA A 137 -2.03 -11.29 15.55
C ALA A 137 -0.61 -10.90 15.12
N LEU A 138 -0.11 -9.72 15.54
CA LEU A 138 1.28 -9.33 15.29
C LEU A 138 2.28 -10.26 15.97
N GLN A 139 2.02 -10.72 17.20
CA GLN A 139 2.86 -11.73 17.86
C GLN A 139 2.89 -13.06 17.10
N LEU A 140 1.74 -13.49 16.57
CA LEU A 140 1.67 -14.64 15.66
C LEU A 140 2.47 -14.37 14.38
N LEU A 141 2.27 -13.23 13.73
CA LEU A 141 2.97 -12.90 12.48
C LEU A 141 4.48 -12.78 12.69
N GLU A 142 4.95 -12.39 13.87
CA GLU A 142 6.37 -12.36 14.23
C GLU A 142 6.97 -13.77 14.13
N TYR A 143 6.27 -14.80 14.62
CA TYR A 143 6.68 -16.19 14.46
C TYR A 143 6.79 -16.62 12.99
N LEU A 144 5.91 -16.12 12.14
CA LEU A 144 5.74 -16.58 10.76
C LEU A 144 6.66 -15.83 9.79
N TYR A 145 6.82 -14.52 9.99
CA TYR A 145 7.32 -13.59 8.98
C TYR A 145 8.32 -12.55 9.51
N GLU A 146 9.05 -12.85 10.60
CA GLU A 146 10.15 -11.99 11.07
C GLU A 146 11.11 -11.62 9.92
N GLY A 147 11.26 -10.33 9.66
CA GLY A 147 12.12 -9.77 8.61
C GLY A 147 11.67 -10.03 7.16
N LYS A 148 10.43 -10.49 6.93
CA LYS A 148 9.95 -10.92 5.60
C LYS A 148 8.87 -10.01 4.99
N VAL A 149 8.38 -8.99 5.70
CA VAL A 149 7.28 -8.14 5.21
C VAL A 149 7.81 -6.96 4.40
N ASP A 150 7.45 -6.90 3.12
CA ASP A 150 7.91 -5.85 2.19
C ASP A 150 7.22 -4.51 2.41
N CYS A 151 5.95 -4.53 2.79
CA CYS A 151 5.19 -3.32 3.06
C CYS A 151 4.21 -3.53 4.20
N ILE A 152 4.19 -2.57 5.12
CA ILE A 152 3.15 -2.47 6.14
C ILE A 152 2.36 -1.21 5.86
N TYR A 153 1.07 -1.34 5.55
CA TYR A 153 0.16 -0.20 5.42
C TYR A 153 -0.81 -0.24 6.60
N ILE A 154 -0.92 0.83 7.37
CA ILE A 154 -1.85 0.89 8.50
C ILE A 154 -2.60 2.22 8.56
N ASP A 155 -3.88 2.11 8.89
CA ASP A 155 -4.78 3.22 9.16
C ASP A 155 -5.30 3.17 10.61
N PRO A 156 -4.45 3.50 11.60
CA PRO A 156 -4.84 3.47 13.01
C PRO A 156 -5.96 4.48 13.29
N PRO A 157 -6.71 4.33 14.41
CA PRO A 157 -7.76 5.29 14.77
C PRO A 157 -7.19 6.69 15.01
N TYR A 158 -7.90 7.73 14.56
CA TYR A 158 -7.40 9.12 14.58
C TYR A 158 -7.59 9.84 15.91
N ASN A 159 -8.23 9.18 16.88
CA ASN A 159 -8.47 9.72 18.21
C ASN A 159 -9.19 11.09 18.17
N THR A 160 -10.20 11.19 17.31
CA THR A 160 -10.98 12.42 17.10
C THR A 160 -11.81 12.79 18.34
N GLY A 161 -12.01 11.82 19.25
CA GLY A 161 -12.82 11.95 20.46
C GLY A 161 -14.30 11.60 20.24
N ALA A 162 -14.65 11.07 19.06
CA ALA A 162 -16.01 10.71 18.66
C ALA A 162 -16.46 9.33 19.17
N ARG A 163 -15.77 8.73 20.16
CA ARG A 163 -15.93 7.31 20.54
C ARG A 163 -15.73 6.38 19.33
N ASP A 164 -14.75 6.73 18.52
CA ASP A 164 -14.38 6.09 17.26
C ASP A 164 -13.48 4.85 17.46
N TRP A 165 -12.91 4.67 18.65
CA TRP A 165 -12.08 3.52 18.98
C TRP A 165 -12.12 3.17 20.47
N LYS A 166 -11.76 1.92 20.78
CA LYS A 166 -11.67 1.41 22.15
C LYS A 166 -10.21 1.21 22.57
N TYR A 167 -9.91 1.57 23.81
CA TYR A 167 -8.70 1.15 24.49
C TYR A 167 -9.11 0.31 25.70
N ASN A 168 -8.67 -0.95 25.74
CA ASN A 168 -9.00 -1.88 26.82
C ASN A 168 -10.52 -2.03 27.03
N ASN A 169 -11.25 -2.27 25.93
CA ASN A 169 -12.71 -2.42 25.85
C ASN A 169 -13.57 -1.18 26.17
N ASP A 170 -12.95 -0.05 26.55
CA ASP A 170 -13.64 1.20 26.81
C ASP A 170 -13.43 2.20 25.65
N TYR A 171 -14.50 2.87 25.22
CA TYR A 171 -14.39 3.96 24.26
C TYR A 171 -13.59 5.12 24.84
N VAL A 172 -12.64 5.63 24.05
CA VAL A 172 -11.88 6.82 24.40
C VAL A 172 -12.64 8.04 23.85
N ASP A 173 -13.15 8.89 24.74
CA ASP A 173 -13.87 10.10 24.36
C ASP A 173 -13.03 11.37 24.56
N SER A 174 -13.55 12.50 24.07
CA SER A 174 -12.87 13.80 24.14
C SER A 174 -12.62 14.31 25.58
N ALA A 175 -13.31 13.77 26.59
CA ALA A 175 -13.14 14.19 27.98
C ALA A 175 -12.00 13.43 28.69
N ASP A 176 -11.46 12.38 28.08
CA ASP A 176 -10.34 11.61 28.64
C ASP A 176 -9.02 12.39 28.55
N ALA A 177 -8.56 12.88 29.70
CA ALA A 177 -7.29 13.60 29.84
C ALA A 177 -6.06 12.80 29.40
N TRP A 178 -6.16 11.47 29.31
CA TRP A 178 -5.06 10.56 28.96
C TRP A 178 -5.17 9.98 27.54
N ARG A 179 -6.15 10.43 26.73
CA ARG A 179 -6.43 9.86 25.40
C ARG A 179 -5.18 9.73 24.51
N HIS A 180 -4.32 10.74 24.48
CA HIS A 180 -3.09 10.74 23.67
C HIS A 180 -2.04 9.76 24.22
N SER A 181 -1.93 9.66 25.55
CA SER A 181 -1.02 8.69 26.20
C SER A 181 -1.47 7.25 25.96
N LYS A 182 -2.78 6.99 26.01
CA LYS A 182 -3.36 5.68 25.68
C LYS A 182 -3.11 5.30 24.23
N TRP A 183 -3.34 6.24 23.31
CA TRP A 183 -3.08 6.05 21.88
C TRP A 183 -1.61 5.75 21.59
N LEU A 184 -0.68 6.54 22.15
CA LEU A 184 0.76 6.32 22.03
C LEU A 184 1.20 4.97 22.58
N SER A 185 0.66 4.56 23.75
CA SER A 185 0.93 3.26 24.35
C SER A 185 0.46 2.09 23.46
N MET A 186 -0.76 2.20 22.93
CA MET A 186 -1.34 1.22 22.01
C MET A 186 -0.52 1.07 20.73
N MET A 187 -0.14 2.20 20.10
CA MET A 187 0.65 2.22 18.88
C MET A 187 2.09 1.76 19.08
N LYS A 188 2.77 2.21 20.14
CA LYS A 188 4.17 1.86 20.41
C LYS A 188 4.36 0.34 20.47
N LYS A 189 3.49 -0.37 21.18
CA LYS A 189 3.54 -1.83 21.31
C LYS A 189 3.45 -2.55 19.95
N ARG A 190 2.55 -2.09 19.08
CA ARG A 190 2.33 -2.64 17.74
C ARG A 190 3.50 -2.31 16.80
N LEU A 191 3.98 -1.07 16.83
CA LEU A 191 5.10 -0.62 16.01
C LEU A 191 6.42 -1.33 16.37
N LEU A 192 6.62 -1.70 17.64
CA LEU A 192 7.78 -2.50 18.06
C LEU A 192 7.80 -3.90 17.43
N ILE A 193 6.63 -4.54 17.26
CA ILE A 193 6.52 -5.83 16.58
C ILE A 193 6.62 -5.63 15.06
N ALA A 194 5.94 -4.61 14.52
CA ALA A 194 6.01 -4.25 13.10
C ALA A 194 7.46 -4.00 12.63
N LYS A 195 8.31 -3.40 13.49
CA LYS A 195 9.74 -3.23 13.24
C LYS A 195 10.48 -4.54 12.98
N ARG A 196 10.09 -5.62 13.65
CA ARG A 196 10.70 -6.95 13.49
C ARG A 196 10.12 -7.72 12.30
N LEU A 197 8.90 -7.41 11.90
CA LEU A 197 8.28 -7.98 10.70
C LEU A 197 8.86 -7.42 9.41
N LEU A 198 9.13 -6.11 9.39
CA LEU A 198 9.56 -5.40 8.20
C LEU A 198 10.89 -5.95 7.66
N SER A 199 10.96 -6.22 6.36
CA SER A 199 12.22 -6.56 5.68
C SER A 199 13.19 -5.37 5.72
N LYS A 200 14.47 -5.62 5.46
CA LYS A 200 15.51 -4.57 5.48
C LYS A 200 15.23 -3.43 4.50
N ASP A 201 14.65 -3.76 3.36
CA ASP A 201 14.27 -2.86 2.28
C ASP A 201 12.76 -2.56 2.29
N GLY A 202 12.04 -2.96 3.35
CA GLY A 202 10.60 -2.79 3.47
C GLY A 202 10.20 -1.35 3.78
N VAL A 203 8.91 -1.05 3.56
CA VAL A 203 8.34 0.29 3.78
C VAL A 203 7.15 0.22 4.74
N LEU A 204 7.18 1.02 5.80
CA LEU A 204 6.04 1.25 6.68
C LEU A 204 5.31 2.53 6.27
N ILE A 205 4.03 2.42 5.95
CA ILE A 205 3.13 3.52 5.61
C ILE A 205 2.09 3.62 6.72
N THR A 206 2.05 4.75 7.42
CA THR A 206 1.05 5.01 8.47
C THR A 206 0.23 6.24 8.13
N THR A 207 -1.08 6.05 7.95
CA THR A 207 -2.00 7.17 7.72
C THR A 207 -2.52 7.77 9.00
N ILE A 208 -2.72 9.09 9.01
CA ILE A 208 -3.14 9.84 10.20
C ILE A 208 -3.76 11.19 9.80
N ASP A 209 -4.56 11.78 10.69
CA ASP A 209 -5.02 13.16 10.57
C ASP A 209 -4.21 14.12 11.48
N ASP A 210 -4.66 15.37 11.57
CA ASP A 210 -4.03 16.41 12.39
C ASP A 210 -4.04 16.11 13.91
N ASN A 211 -4.94 15.25 14.42
CA ASN A 211 -5.10 15.04 15.85
C ASN A 211 -3.89 14.31 16.47
N GLU A 212 -3.37 13.31 15.74
CA GLU A 212 -2.26 12.48 16.22
C GLU A 212 -1.00 12.56 15.35
N TYR A 213 -1.02 13.33 14.25
CA TYR A 213 0.15 13.50 13.37
C TYR A 213 1.44 13.81 14.15
N ALA A 214 1.43 14.81 15.02
CA ALA A 214 2.63 15.22 15.76
C ALA A 214 3.07 14.14 16.76
N HIS A 215 2.14 13.46 17.43
CA HIS A 215 2.45 12.39 18.38
C HIS A 215 3.03 11.17 17.66
N LEU A 216 2.41 10.76 16.55
CA LEU A 216 2.89 9.69 15.70
C LEU A 216 4.28 10.00 15.12
N TRP A 217 4.50 11.23 14.62
CA TRP A 217 5.79 11.64 14.07
C TRP A 217 6.91 11.44 15.08
N VAL A 218 6.74 11.90 16.32
CA VAL A 218 7.76 11.72 17.37
C VAL A 218 7.88 10.24 17.78
N LEU A 219 6.78 9.48 17.80
CA LEU A 219 6.81 8.06 18.14
C LEU A 219 7.57 7.24 17.09
N LEU A 220 7.37 7.54 15.80
CA LEU A 220 8.10 6.90 14.71
C LEU A 220 9.61 7.17 14.83
N ASN A 221 10.01 8.41 15.14
CA ASN A 221 11.43 8.73 15.38
C ASN A 221 12.01 8.06 16.65
N ASP A 222 11.18 7.73 17.66
CA ASP A 222 11.60 6.98 18.85
C ASP A 222 11.79 5.49 18.54
N VAL A 223 10.86 4.88 17.80
CA VAL A 223 10.85 3.45 17.50
C VAL A 223 11.80 3.10 16.34
N PHE A 224 11.95 4.01 15.38
CA PHE A 224 12.70 3.83 14.13
C PHE A 224 13.73 4.96 13.89
N PRO A 225 14.63 5.24 14.83
CA PRO A 225 15.60 6.34 14.71
C PRO A 225 16.53 6.22 13.49
N GLU A 226 16.70 5.00 12.96
CA GLU A 226 17.51 4.70 11.79
C GLU A 226 16.78 4.89 10.45
N LEU A 227 15.46 5.00 10.45
CA LEU A 227 14.67 5.12 9.23
C LEU A 227 14.52 6.58 8.81
N THR A 228 14.37 6.78 7.50
CA THR A 228 13.91 8.06 6.96
C THR A 228 12.40 8.14 7.08
N HIS A 229 11.90 9.27 7.56
CA HIS A 229 10.47 9.56 7.64
C HIS A 229 10.08 10.68 6.66
N ASN A 230 9.16 10.40 5.74
CA ASN A 230 8.59 11.40 4.84
C ASN A 230 7.08 11.50 5.02
N CYS A 231 6.60 12.71 5.30
CA CYS A 231 5.18 13.01 5.32
C CYS A 231 4.69 13.36 3.91
N VAL A 232 3.64 12.67 3.48
CA VAL A 232 2.86 12.95 2.28
C VAL A 232 1.50 13.46 2.71
N THR A 233 1.11 14.64 2.23
CA THR A 233 -0.24 15.19 2.41
C THR A 233 -1.14 14.72 1.28
N ILE A 234 -2.26 14.07 1.61
CA ILE A 234 -3.24 13.55 0.66
C ILE A 234 -4.53 14.36 0.80
N GLN A 235 -4.98 15.01 -0.28
CA GLN A 235 -6.27 15.68 -0.29
C GLN A 235 -7.40 14.65 -0.45
N HIS A 236 -7.94 14.17 0.67
CA HIS A 236 -9.01 13.17 0.67
C HIS A 236 -10.42 13.77 0.67
N ASN A 237 -10.57 15.06 1.01
CA ASN A 237 -11.85 15.77 1.03
C ASN A 237 -11.71 17.17 0.38
N PRO A 238 -11.77 17.28 -0.96
CA PRO A 238 -11.62 18.55 -1.66
C PRO A 238 -12.67 19.61 -1.29
N GLY A 239 -13.88 19.20 -0.90
CA GLY A 239 -14.94 20.10 -0.44
C GLY A 239 -14.69 20.68 0.95
N GLY A 240 -13.81 20.03 1.71
CA GLY A 240 -13.41 20.42 3.05
C GLY A 240 -14.48 20.16 4.10
N THR A 241 -14.05 20.13 5.36
CA THR A 241 -14.97 19.95 6.49
C THR A 241 -15.71 21.25 6.78
N GLN A 242 -17.05 21.18 6.92
CA GLN A 242 -17.86 22.34 7.30
C GLN A 242 -17.54 22.80 8.73
N GLY A 243 -17.31 24.09 8.92
CA GLY A 243 -17.01 24.64 10.23
C GLY A 243 -16.84 26.16 10.22
N LYS A 244 -16.63 26.75 11.40
CA LYS A 244 -16.40 28.20 11.57
C LYS A 244 -14.93 28.62 11.42
N LYS A 245 -14.02 27.67 11.16
CA LYS A 245 -12.56 27.85 11.10
C LYS A 245 -12.05 27.40 9.72
N PHE A 246 -10.75 27.14 9.60
CA PHE A 246 -10.19 26.51 8.39
C PHE A 246 -10.93 25.20 8.08
N SER A 247 -11.22 25.01 6.80
CA SER A 247 -11.83 23.80 6.29
C SER A 247 -10.74 22.79 5.99
N VAL A 248 -10.68 21.71 6.78
CA VAL A 248 -9.68 20.64 6.60
C VAL A 248 -10.07 19.81 5.38
N THR A 249 -9.10 19.63 4.47
CA THR A 249 -9.30 18.91 3.19
C THR A 249 -8.39 17.69 3.04
N ASN A 250 -7.45 17.53 3.96
CA ASN A 250 -6.32 16.63 3.80
C ASN A 250 -6.11 15.73 5.02
N GLU A 251 -5.39 14.66 4.77
CA GLU A 251 -4.81 13.75 5.76
C GLU A 251 -3.33 13.53 5.41
N TYR A 252 -2.64 12.72 6.20
CA TYR A 252 -1.22 12.44 6.01
C TYR A 252 -0.97 10.94 5.88
N ALA A 253 -0.01 10.58 5.02
CA ALA A 253 0.63 9.28 4.99
C ALA A 253 2.12 9.46 5.30
N ILE A 254 2.59 8.86 6.39
CA ILE A 254 4.01 8.90 6.77
C ILE A 254 4.69 7.64 6.28
N TYR A 255 5.64 7.80 5.35
CA TYR A 255 6.49 6.73 4.84
C TYR A 255 7.74 6.63 5.71
N SER A 256 7.98 5.46 6.29
CA SER A 256 9.16 5.14 7.08
C SER A 256 9.92 4.01 6.40
N TYR A 257 11.15 4.28 5.97
CA TYR A 257 11.91 3.36 5.12
C TYR A 257 13.42 3.52 5.31
N SER A 258 14.19 2.47 4.97
CA SER A 258 15.64 2.44 5.14
C SER A 258 16.37 2.98 3.90
N ALA A 259 17.70 3.08 3.97
CA ALA A 259 18.50 3.40 2.79
C ALA A 259 18.50 2.29 1.72
N GLU A 260 18.12 1.06 2.09
CA GLU A 260 17.99 -0.08 1.17
C GLU A 260 16.64 -0.09 0.45
N SER A 261 15.62 0.59 1.01
CA SER A 261 14.28 0.65 0.44
C SER A 261 14.24 1.47 -0.85
N VAL A 262 13.43 1.02 -1.81
CA VAL A 262 13.16 1.76 -3.05
C VAL A 262 11.78 2.38 -2.98
N ILE A 263 11.70 3.71 -3.09
CA ILE A 263 10.45 4.42 -3.35
C ILE A 263 10.30 4.57 -4.87
N TYR A 264 9.37 3.81 -5.43
CA TYR A 264 9.16 3.72 -6.87
C TYR A 264 8.64 5.05 -7.45
N ARG A 265 8.90 5.26 -8.74
CA ARG A 265 8.56 6.48 -9.45
C ARG A 265 7.31 6.26 -10.29
N LYS A 266 6.43 7.27 -10.35
CA LYS A 266 5.30 7.22 -11.27
C LYS A 266 5.73 7.58 -12.69
N PRO A 267 5.09 7.00 -13.73
CA PRO A 267 5.19 7.50 -15.09
C PRO A 267 4.84 8.98 -15.17
N HIS A 268 5.58 9.73 -15.98
CA HIS A 268 5.33 11.14 -16.20
C HIS A 268 4.33 11.31 -17.34
N THR A 269 3.13 11.80 -17.02
CA THR A 269 2.01 11.87 -17.98
C THR A 269 1.97 13.18 -18.79
N GLY A 270 2.76 14.19 -18.40
CA GLY A 270 2.65 15.55 -18.96
C GLY A 270 3.37 15.78 -20.29
N GLY A 271 4.08 14.79 -20.84
CA GLY A 271 4.96 15.00 -22.00
C GLY A 271 6.03 16.08 -21.79
N ASP A 272 6.29 16.47 -20.54
CA ASP A 272 7.21 17.56 -20.23
C ASP A 272 8.63 17.17 -20.62
N VAL A 273 9.29 18.13 -21.23
CA VAL A 273 10.65 17.98 -21.73
C VAL A 273 11.53 19.05 -21.10
N TYR A 274 12.78 18.74 -20.86
CA TYR A 274 13.73 19.72 -20.37
C TYR A 274 15.06 19.63 -21.11
N ASN A 275 15.73 20.77 -21.17
CA ASN A 275 17.03 20.86 -21.81
C ASN A 275 18.08 20.09 -20.99
N LEU A 276 18.87 19.25 -21.66
CA LEU A 276 19.93 18.44 -21.06
C LEU A 276 21.10 19.30 -20.55
N ARG A 277 21.37 20.45 -21.18
CA ARG A 277 22.33 21.45 -20.69
C ARG A 277 21.77 22.12 -19.43
N ARG A 278 22.60 22.28 -18.41
CA ARG A 278 22.23 23.06 -17.23
C ARG A 278 22.36 24.56 -17.49
N TRP A 279 21.42 25.31 -16.90
CA TRP A 279 21.37 26.76 -16.98
C TRP A 279 21.56 27.36 -15.58
N GLY A 280 22.19 28.52 -15.52
CA GLY A 280 22.46 29.24 -14.28
C GLY A 280 23.89 29.76 -14.20
N SER A 281 24.14 30.58 -13.17
CA SER A 281 25.49 31.03 -12.80
C SER A 281 26.33 29.89 -12.21
N THR A 282 25.69 28.86 -11.66
CA THR A 282 26.30 27.65 -11.11
C THR A 282 26.19 26.45 -12.07
N SER A 283 26.59 26.66 -13.32
CA SER A 283 26.48 25.64 -14.38
C SER A 283 27.66 25.62 -15.33
N GLY A 284 28.78 26.26 -14.97
CA GLY A 284 29.98 26.24 -15.79
C GLY A 284 30.56 24.83 -15.93
N ARG A 285 31.33 24.59 -16.99
CA ARG A 285 32.07 23.33 -17.23
C ARG A 285 32.79 22.82 -15.97
N TYR A 286 33.54 23.70 -15.31
CA TYR A 286 34.36 23.36 -14.14
C TYR A 286 33.59 23.07 -12.85
N GLU A 287 32.26 23.23 -12.85
CA GLU A 287 31.42 22.85 -11.73
C GLU A 287 30.95 21.39 -11.81
N GLY A 288 31.49 20.61 -12.74
CA GLY A 288 31.24 19.18 -12.89
C GLY A 288 32.18 18.59 -13.94
N ALA A 289 33.40 18.23 -13.53
CA ALA A 289 34.48 17.78 -14.42
C ALA A 289 34.07 16.59 -15.33
N THR A 290 33.15 15.74 -14.88
CA THR A 290 32.68 14.58 -15.64
C THR A 290 31.47 14.85 -16.54
N CYS A 291 31.03 16.11 -16.68
CA CYS A 291 29.79 16.48 -17.36
C CYS A 291 30.02 17.34 -18.62
N PHE A 292 31.24 17.35 -19.15
CA PHE A 292 31.62 18.06 -20.38
C PHE A 292 32.25 17.08 -21.39
N TYR A 293 31.46 16.68 -22.37
CA TYR A 293 31.80 15.73 -23.42
C TYR A 293 30.88 15.97 -24.62
N PRO A 294 31.24 15.55 -25.85
CA PRO A 294 30.40 15.75 -27.02
C PRO A 294 29.29 14.71 -27.07
N ILE A 295 28.11 15.13 -27.50
CA ILE A 295 27.00 14.25 -27.87
C ILE A 295 27.00 14.13 -29.40
N PHE A 296 27.13 12.92 -29.92
CA PHE A 296 27.15 12.68 -31.35
C PHE A 296 25.72 12.58 -31.90
N ILE A 297 25.46 13.28 -33.01
CA ILE A 297 24.21 13.22 -33.74
C ILE A 297 24.44 12.91 -35.22
N ASP A 298 23.50 12.23 -35.86
CA ASP A 298 23.51 12.00 -37.31
C ASP A 298 22.94 13.21 -38.10
N ASP A 299 22.95 13.10 -39.43
CA ASP A 299 22.39 14.09 -40.35
C ASP A 299 20.88 14.33 -40.17
N LYS A 300 20.18 13.31 -39.66
CA LYS A 300 18.76 13.33 -39.30
C LYS A 300 18.49 13.84 -37.88
N SER A 301 19.53 14.28 -37.16
CA SER A 301 19.43 14.82 -35.78
C SER A 301 18.99 13.81 -34.72
N ASN A 302 19.30 12.53 -34.92
CA ASN A 302 19.18 11.49 -33.90
C ASN A 302 20.44 11.44 -33.04
N VAL A 303 20.30 11.20 -31.74
CA VAL A 303 21.45 10.98 -30.84
C VAL A 303 22.00 9.57 -31.07
N ILE A 304 23.22 9.49 -31.60
CA ILE A 304 23.86 8.22 -31.97
C ILE A 304 24.91 7.75 -30.97
N GLY A 305 25.45 8.64 -30.14
CA GLY A 305 26.44 8.27 -29.12
C GLY A 305 27.00 9.45 -28.33
N PHE A 306 28.04 9.17 -27.54
CA PHE A 306 28.69 10.13 -26.66
C PHE A 306 30.21 9.94 -26.72
N GLY A 307 30.96 11.02 -26.92
CA GLY A 307 32.42 11.00 -26.88
C GLY A 307 32.97 11.05 -25.46
N ASP A 308 34.29 11.00 -25.32
CA ASP A 308 34.96 11.05 -24.02
C ASP A 308 34.99 12.47 -23.40
N LEU A 309 35.43 12.54 -22.15
CA LEU A 309 35.67 13.81 -21.48
C LEU A 309 36.74 14.61 -22.23
N LEU A 310 36.51 15.92 -22.37
CA LEU A 310 37.49 16.82 -22.97
C LEU A 310 38.42 17.37 -21.87
N ASP A 311 39.73 17.23 -22.08
CA ASP A 311 40.75 17.79 -21.18
C ASP A 311 40.53 19.29 -20.93
N ASP A 312 40.81 19.74 -19.69
CA ASP A 312 40.49 21.11 -19.23
C ASP A 312 41.16 22.21 -20.06
N ASP A 313 42.31 21.93 -20.67
CA ASP A 313 43.05 22.88 -21.53
C ASP A 313 42.52 22.94 -22.97
N LEU A 314 41.59 22.07 -23.34
CA LEU A 314 40.99 21.98 -24.67
C LEU A 314 39.58 22.57 -24.66
N HIS A 315 39.26 23.35 -25.69
CA HIS A 315 37.97 24.03 -25.85
C HIS A 315 37.40 23.76 -27.25
N PRO A 316 36.11 23.39 -27.35
CA PRO A 316 35.45 23.28 -28.64
C PRO A 316 35.37 24.65 -29.33
N SER A 317 35.50 24.65 -30.65
CA SER A 317 35.44 25.87 -31.45
C SER A 317 34.02 26.44 -31.50
N ASN A 318 33.01 25.57 -31.46
CA ASN A 318 31.59 25.91 -31.52
C ASN A 318 30.73 24.93 -30.72
N GLN A 319 29.45 25.28 -30.53
CA GLN A 319 28.47 24.37 -29.93
C GLN A 319 28.29 23.09 -30.75
N VAL A 320 28.42 23.17 -32.07
CA VAL A 320 28.25 22.06 -32.99
C VAL A 320 29.45 22.02 -33.93
N GLU A 321 30.10 20.86 -34.02
CA GLU A 321 31.26 20.62 -34.89
C GLU A 321 30.95 19.45 -35.84
N LEU A 322 31.26 19.60 -37.13
CA LEU A 322 31.10 18.54 -38.12
C LEU A 322 32.32 17.61 -38.05
N ASN A 323 32.06 16.31 -37.94
CA ASN A 323 33.08 15.27 -37.91
C ASN A 323 33.38 14.74 -39.31
N ASP A 324 34.55 14.12 -39.50
CA ASP A 324 35.01 13.60 -40.79
C ASP A 324 34.12 12.48 -41.37
N ASP A 325 33.36 11.80 -40.51
CA ASP A 325 32.42 10.74 -40.88
C ASP A 325 31.02 11.26 -41.25
N GLY A 326 30.82 12.59 -41.28
CA GLY A 326 29.55 13.23 -41.59
C GLY A 326 28.59 13.36 -40.41
N THR A 327 28.99 12.92 -39.21
CA THR A 327 28.23 13.13 -37.96
C THR A 327 28.55 14.49 -37.33
N TYR A 328 27.79 14.90 -36.32
CA TYR A 328 28.05 16.16 -35.61
C TYR A 328 28.30 15.94 -34.12
N SER A 329 29.28 16.65 -33.58
CA SER A 329 29.60 16.72 -32.15
C SER A 329 28.91 17.94 -31.53
N VAL A 330 28.00 17.70 -30.57
CA VAL A 330 27.25 18.75 -29.86
C VAL A 330 27.82 18.93 -28.46
N TRP A 331 28.25 20.15 -28.13
CA TRP A 331 28.86 20.54 -26.86
C TRP A 331 27.90 21.37 -26.00
N PRO A 332 28.03 21.35 -24.66
CA PRO A 332 27.14 22.10 -23.76
C PRO A 332 27.53 23.58 -23.69
N ILE A 333 27.49 24.29 -24.82
CA ILE A 333 27.91 25.69 -24.95
C ILE A 333 26.69 26.60 -25.11
N ASP A 334 26.53 27.58 -24.23
CA ASP A 334 25.34 28.44 -24.20
C ASP A 334 25.30 29.51 -25.31
N LYS A 335 24.28 30.37 -25.24
CA LYS A 335 24.04 31.35 -26.28
C LYS A 335 25.10 32.44 -26.45
N ASN A 336 25.95 32.61 -25.45
CA ASN A 336 27.01 33.59 -25.43
C ASN A 336 28.38 32.94 -25.68
N GLY A 337 28.42 31.65 -26.06
CA GLY A 337 29.66 30.88 -26.21
C GLY A 337 30.22 30.40 -24.87
N THR A 338 29.46 30.46 -23.77
CA THR A 338 29.96 30.04 -22.46
C THR A 338 29.86 28.52 -22.33
N GLU A 339 30.96 27.86 -22.00
CA GLU A 339 30.98 26.45 -21.67
C GLU A 339 30.19 26.17 -20.38
N LYS A 340 29.13 25.38 -20.52
CA LYS A 340 28.30 24.88 -19.43
C LYS A 340 28.58 23.41 -19.20
N LYS A 341 27.69 22.72 -18.49
CA LYS A 341 27.74 21.27 -18.27
C LYS A 341 26.42 20.60 -18.65
N TRP A 342 26.51 19.33 -19.03
CA TRP A 342 25.35 18.44 -19.10
C TRP A 342 24.81 18.13 -17.71
N ARG A 343 23.55 17.70 -17.65
CA ARG A 343 22.93 17.20 -16.41
C ARG A 343 23.49 15.87 -15.94
N TYR A 344 23.90 15.02 -16.88
CA TYR A 344 24.42 13.68 -16.60
C TYR A 344 25.93 13.66 -16.79
N SER A 345 26.59 12.82 -16.01
CA SER A 345 28.01 12.56 -16.18
C SER A 345 28.24 11.64 -17.38
N ARG A 346 29.47 11.61 -17.89
CA ARG A 346 29.85 10.67 -18.94
C ARG A 346 29.55 9.21 -18.55
N SER A 347 29.68 8.84 -17.28
CA SER A 347 29.41 7.47 -16.81
C SER A 347 27.92 7.08 -16.76
N THR A 348 27.01 8.05 -16.85
CA THR A 348 25.56 7.83 -16.65
C THR A 348 24.69 8.32 -17.80
N VAL A 349 25.28 8.86 -18.87
CA VAL A 349 24.53 9.45 -19.98
C VAL A 349 23.91 8.40 -20.90
N GLU A 350 24.55 7.23 -21.06
CA GLU A 350 24.02 6.13 -21.87
C GLU A 350 22.63 5.69 -21.40
N SER A 351 22.39 5.64 -20.08
CA SER A 351 21.11 5.18 -19.52
C SER A 351 19.93 6.12 -19.82
N VAL A 352 20.20 7.26 -20.47
CA VAL A 352 19.19 8.27 -20.77
C VAL A 352 19.11 8.61 -22.26
N LYS A 353 19.90 7.92 -23.11
CA LYS A 353 20.01 8.15 -24.56
C LYS A 353 18.67 8.02 -25.29
N ASP A 354 17.94 6.94 -25.02
CA ASP A 354 16.69 6.61 -25.73
C ASP A 354 15.56 7.63 -25.49
N ARG A 355 15.77 8.53 -24.52
CA ARG A 355 14.84 9.60 -24.13
C ARG A 355 15.25 10.96 -24.68
N MET A 356 16.40 11.03 -25.34
CA MET A 356 16.93 12.27 -25.90
C MET A 356 16.41 12.49 -27.31
N PHE A 357 16.13 13.75 -27.62
CA PHE A 357 15.87 14.18 -28.98
C PHE A 357 16.41 15.59 -29.18
N ILE A 358 16.56 15.97 -30.44
CA ILE A 358 17.18 17.23 -30.83
C ILE A 358 16.11 18.26 -31.21
N GLU A 359 16.18 19.43 -30.60
CA GLU A 359 15.44 20.62 -31.06
C GLU A 359 16.39 21.60 -31.74
N LYS A 360 16.16 21.88 -33.03
CA LYS A 360 16.86 22.96 -33.74
C LYS A 360 16.20 24.32 -33.44
N ARG A 361 17.00 25.30 -33.04
CA ARG A 361 16.57 26.69 -32.76
C ARG A 361 17.45 27.67 -33.53
N GLY A 362 17.14 27.86 -34.81
CA GLY A 362 18.02 28.56 -35.75
C GLY A 362 19.27 27.72 -36.02
N GLU A 363 20.46 28.32 -35.91
CA GLU A 363 21.75 27.61 -36.04
C GLU A 363 22.12 26.80 -34.79
N ARG A 364 21.31 26.86 -33.72
CA ARG A 364 21.57 26.12 -32.48
C ARG A 364 20.89 24.78 -32.43
N ILE A 365 21.56 23.87 -31.75
CA ILE A 365 21.06 22.55 -31.42
C ILE A 365 20.86 22.49 -29.90
N GLU A 366 19.65 22.17 -29.48
CA GLU A 366 19.34 21.90 -28.08
C GLU A 366 19.06 20.41 -27.92
N VAL A 367 19.80 19.77 -27.00
CA VAL A 367 19.54 18.36 -26.63
C VAL A 367 18.47 18.36 -25.55
N ILE A 368 17.33 17.78 -25.88
CA ILE A 368 16.14 17.75 -25.03
C ILE A 368 15.96 16.34 -24.49
N LEU A 369 15.58 16.24 -23.21
CA LEU A 369 15.32 14.97 -22.55
C LEU A 369 13.84 14.88 -22.19
N ARG A 370 13.17 13.80 -22.62
CA ARG A 370 11.82 13.46 -22.21
C ARG A 370 11.83 12.98 -20.76
N ARG A 371 10.90 13.50 -19.95
CA ARG A 371 10.66 12.98 -18.61
C ARG A 371 9.73 11.77 -18.73
N GLU A 372 10.22 10.60 -18.36
CA GLU A 372 9.43 9.35 -18.39
C GLU A 372 8.84 9.00 -17.04
N SER A 373 9.52 9.37 -15.96
CA SER A 373 9.04 9.11 -14.61
C SER A 373 9.42 10.26 -13.68
N GLU A 374 8.63 10.40 -12.63
CA GLU A 374 8.91 11.35 -11.56
C GLU A 374 8.83 10.70 -10.18
N PRO A 375 9.70 11.13 -9.25
CA PRO A 375 9.52 10.74 -7.85
C PRO A 375 8.14 11.21 -7.35
N PRO A 376 7.53 10.47 -6.42
CA PRO A 376 6.29 10.91 -5.79
C PRO A 376 6.52 12.27 -5.11
N LYS A 377 5.57 13.17 -5.28
CA LYS A 377 5.56 14.46 -4.58
C LYS A 377 5.04 14.23 -3.16
N THR A 378 5.33 15.14 -2.24
CA THR A 378 4.82 15.07 -0.86
C THR A 378 3.42 15.68 -0.70
N VAL A 379 2.80 16.14 -1.79
CA VAL A 379 1.44 16.68 -1.80
C VAL A 379 0.69 16.05 -2.96
N TRP A 380 -0.37 15.31 -2.64
CA TRP A 380 -1.19 14.57 -3.58
C TRP A 380 -2.56 15.22 -3.70
N VAL A 381 -2.88 15.64 -4.92
CA VAL A 381 -4.13 16.31 -5.28
C VAL A 381 -4.65 15.62 -6.53
N ASP A 382 -5.62 14.75 -6.33
CA ASP A 382 -6.33 14.05 -7.40
C ASP A 382 -7.77 13.78 -6.95
N GLY A 383 -8.72 13.84 -7.89
CA GLY A 383 -10.12 13.48 -7.62
C GLY A 383 -10.27 12.03 -7.16
N LEU A 384 -9.39 11.14 -7.62
CA LEU A 384 -9.38 9.73 -7.23
C LEU A 384 -9.09 9.51 -5.73
N PHE A 385 -8.46 10.47 -5.05
CA PHE A 385 -8.18 10.35 -3.61
C PHE A 385 -9.37 10.74 -2.73
N ASN A 386 -10.49 11.19 -3.31
CA ASN A 386 -11.69 11.54 -2.57
C ASN A 386 -12.27 10.31 -1.84
N ALA A 387 -12.29 10.36 -0.49
CA ALA A 387 -12.75 9.25 0.35
C ALA A 387 -14.27 9.02 0.28
N GLU A 388 -15.07 10.05 0.00
CA GLU A 388 -16.51 9.89 -0.20
C GLU A 388 -16.79 9.15 -1.51
N ALA A 389 -16.25 9.66 -2.62
CA ALA A 389 -16.48 9.12 -3.96
C ALA A 389 -15.85 7.73 -4.16
N HIS A 390 -14.65 7.50 -3.60
CA HIS A 390 -13.85 6.31 -3.89
C HIS A 390 -13.57 5.44 -2.64
N GLY A 391 -14.13 5.80 -1.50
CA GLY A 391 -14.23 4.95 -0.31
C GLY A 391 -15.68 4.56 -0.05
N THR A 392 -16.51 5.53 0.33
CA THR A 392 -17.90 5.32 0.76
C THR A 392 -18.79 4.79 -0.36
N GLU A 393 -18.80 5.44 -1.53
CA GLU A 393 -19.69 5.02 -2.63
C GLU A 393 -19.27 3.68 -3.26
N ILE A 394 -17.96 3.39 -3.34
CA ILE A 394 -17.47 2.07 -3.73
C ILE A 394 -17.93 1.01 -2.73
N LEU A 395 -17.82 1.28 -1.42
CA LEU A 395 -18.25 0.33 -0.40
C LEU A 395 -19.76 0.07 -0.44
N LYS A 396 -20.59 1.10 -0.65
CA LYS A 396 -22.04 0.94 -0.87
C LYS A 396 -22.37 0.16 -2.14
N THR A 397 -21.59 0.35 -3.20
CA THR A 397 -21.75 -0.41 -4.45
C THR A 397 -21.48 -1.89 -4.21
N ILE A 398 -20.45 -2.21 -3.43
CA ILE A 398 -20.07 -3.59 -3.10
C ILE A 398 -21.07 -4.23 -2.12
N LEU A 399 -21.35 -3.57 -0.99
CA LEU A 399 -22.12 -4.15 0.12
C LEU A 399 -23.64 -3.90 0.07
N GLY A 400 -24.09 -2.96 -0.76
CA GLY A 400 -25.49 -2.53 -0.83
C GLY A 400 -25.73 -1.15 -0.24
N SER A 401 -26.73 -0.44 -0.77
CA SER A 401 -27.02 0.96 -0.43
C SER A 401 -27.53 1.19 1.00
N GLY A 402 -28.02 0.14 1.67
CA GLY A 402 -28.46 0.18 3.07
C GLY A 402 -27.32 0.08 4.08
N PHE A 403 -26.09 -0.20 3.62
CA PHE A 403 -24.94 -0.40 4.49
C PHE A 403 -24.21 0.92 4.75
N THR A 404 -23.79 1.13 6.00
CA THR A 404 -23.03 2.31 6.43
C THR A 404 -21.78 1.90 7.19
N PHE A 405 -20.63 2.43 6.79
CA PHE A 405 -19.37 2.28 7.50
C PHE A 405 -18.72 3.67 7.62
N PRO A 406 -18.25 4.03 8.82
CA PRO A 406 -17.64 5.34 9.02
C PRO A 406 -16.24 5.38 8.37
N PHE A 407 -16.01 6.40 7.54
CA PHE A 407 -14.69 6.82 7.05
C PHE A 407 -13.84 5.75 6.33
N PRO A 408 -14.36 5.00 5.35
CA PRO A 408 -13.50 4.14 4.53
C PRO A 408 -12.50 4.97 3.71
N LYS A 409 -11.27 4.47 3.61
CA LYS A 409 -10.25 5.05 2.73
C LYS A 409 -10.63 4.98 1.26
N SER A 410 -10.18 5.99 0.49
CA SER A 410 -10.21 5.89 -0.97
C SER A 410 -9.37 4.70 -1.42
N LEU A 411 -9.96 3.84 -2.26
CA LEU A 411 -9.25 2.71 -2.87
C LEU A 411 -7.97 3.17 -3.59
N TYR A 412 -8.07 4.27 -4.34
CA TYR A 412 -6.97 4.77 -5.18
C TYR A 412 -5.87 5.46 -4.37
N ALA A 413 -6.19 6.07 -3.23
CA ALA A 413 -5.17 6.61 -2.33
C ALA A 413 -4.31 5.50 -1.71
N VAL A 414 -4.95 4.38 -1.33
CA VAL A 414 -4.23 3.19 -0.83
C VAL A 414 -3.45 2.52 -1.96
N GLN A 415 -4.05 2.35 -3.14
CA GLN A 415 -3.38 1.79 -4.31
C GLN A 415 -2.12 2.57 -4.69
N GLU A 416 -2.21 3.91 -4.82
CA GLU A 416 -1.05 4.72 -5.17
C GLU A 416 0.02 4.67 -4.06
N SER A 417 -0.40 4.58 -2.79
CA SER A 417 0.53 4.42 -1.68
C SER A 417 1.32 3.12 -1.75
N LEU A 418 0.62 2.01 -2.02
CA LEU A 418 1.25 0.71 -2.21
C LEU A 418 2.11 0.68 -3.47
N LEU A 419 1.66 1.29 -4.58
CA LEU A 419 2.44 1.39 -5.82
C LEU A 419 3.85 1.95 -5.54
N PHE A 420 3.95 3.07 -4.81
CA PHE A 420 5.26 3.65 -4.50
C PHE A 420 6.13 2.77 -3.59
N ALA A 421 5.56 1.88 -2.80
CA ALA A 421 6.31 0.97 -1.94
C ALA A 421 6.70 -0.35 -2.64
N VAL A 422 5.87 -0.88 -3.55
CA VAL A 422 5.99 -2.27 -4.04
C VAL A 422 5.84 -2.45 -5.56
N GLN A 423 5.84 -1.39 -6.38
CA GLN A 423 5.70 -1.52 -7.84
C GLN A 423 6.72 -2.50 -8.46
N GLY A 424 8.00 -2.46 -8.07
CA GLY A 424 9.01 -3.39 -8.55
C GLY A 424 9.08 -4.74 -7.80
N LYS A 425 8.26 -4.93 -6.76
CA LYS A 425 8.18 -6.15 -5.96
C LYS A 425 6.89 -6.89 -6.27
N LYS A 426 6.86 -7.63 -7.38
CA LYS A 426 5.64 -8.28 -7.86
C LYS A 426 5.16 -9.43 -6.98
N ASP A 427 5.99 -9.96 -6.11
CA ASP A 427 5.72 -11.04 -5.16
C ASP A 427 5.67 -10.55 -3.70
N ALA A 428 5.53 -9.23 -3.50
CA ALA A 428 5.60 -8.60 -2.19
C ALA A 428 4.61 -9.17 -1.17
N LEU A 429 5.07 -9.32 0.08
CA LEU A 429 4.21 -9.56 1.23
C LEU A 429 3.78 -8.24 1.88
N ILE A 430 2.48 -7.98 1.87
CA ILE A 430 1.87 -6.76 2.41
C ILE A 430 1.05 -7.12 3.65
N VAL A 431 1.24 -6.36 4.74
CA VAL A 431 0.49 -6.55 5.99
C VAL A 431 -0.26 -5.27 6.35
N ASP A 432 -1.53 -5.41 6.69
CA ASP A 432 -2.33 -4.34 7.28
C ASP A 432 -3.04 -4.86 8.52
N PHE A 433 -2.57 -4.41 9.69
CA PHE A 433 -3.11 -4.81 10.98
C PHE A 433 -4.09 -3.78 11.58
N PHE A 434 -4.57 -2.86 10.76
CA PHE A 434 -5.68 -1.95 11.03
C PHE A 434 -6.64 -1.97 9.83
N ALA A 435 -6.98 -3.16 9.35
CA ALA A 435 -7.56 -3.32 8.02
C ALA A 435 -8.93 -2.65 7.84
N GLY A 436 -9.68 -2.42 8.92
CA GLY A 436 -10.99 -1.77 8.89
C GLY A 436 -11.91 -2.43 7.85
N SER A 437 -12.32 -1.67 6.84
CA SER A 437 -13.18 -2.18 5.77
C SER A 437 -12.50 -3.13 4.77
N GLY A 438 -11.18 -3.34 4.83
CA GLY A 438 -10.44 -4.20 3.89
C GLY A 438 -9.99 -3.50 2.61
N THR A 439 -9.77 -2.19 2.64
CA THR A 439 -9.35 -1.42 1.45
C THR A 439 -7.98 -1.84 0.92
N THR A 440 -7.04 -2.22 1.79
CA THR A 440 -5.67 -2.59 1.40
C THR A 440 -5.61 -3.82 0.51
N LEU A 441 -6.28 -4.91 0.86
CA LEU A 441 -6.33 -6.12 0.01
C LEU A 441 -6.99 -5.82 -1.33
N HIS A 442 -8.06 -5.03 -1.34
CA HIS A 442 -8.72 -4.60 -2.57
C HIS A 442 -7.75 -3.79 -3.48
N ALA A 443 -6.93 -2.91 -2.91
CA ALA A 443 -5.90 -2.18 -3.64
C ALA A 443 -4.78 -3.10 -4.17
N VAL A 444 -4.39 -4.12 -3.40
CA VAL A 444 -3.41 -5.14 -3.84
C VAL A 444 -3.92 -5.92 -5.04
N ASN A 445 -5.19 -6.36 -5.02
CA ASN A 445 -5.81 -7.05 -6.15
C ASN A 445 -5.83 -6.18 -7.40
N LEU A 446 -6.10 -4.88 -7.25
CA LEU A 446 -6.05 -3.94 -8.37
C LEU A 446 -4.64 -3.77 -8.93
N LEU A 447 -3.61 -3.66 -8.07
CA LEU A 447 -2.21 -3.63 -8.53
C LEU A 447 -1.81 -4.90 -9.27
N ASN A 448 -2.13 -6.07 -8.72
CA ASN A 448 -1.83 -7.35 -9.36
C ASN A 448 -2.53 -7.48 -10.72
N ALA A 449 -3.77 -7.00 -10.84
CA ALA A 449 -4.50 -6.97 -12.11
C ALA A 449 -3.92 -5.98 -13.13
N GLU A 450 -3.24 -4.92 -12.68
CA GLU A 450 -2.60 -3.94 -13.55
C GLU A 450 -1.26 -4.42 -14.10
N ASP A 451 -0.47 -5.11 -13.29
CA ASP A 451 0.91 -5.45 -13.63
C ASP A 451 1.22 -6.96 -13.63
N ASP A 452 0.22 -7.83 -13.60
CA ASP A 452 0.40 -9.29 -13.51
C ASP A 452 1.27 -9.68 -12.29
N GLY A 453 1.07 -8.94 -11.20
CA GLY A 453 1.72 -9.18 -9.92
C GLY A 453 1.10 -10.35 -9.16
N LYS A 454 1.90 -10.93 -8.28
CA LYS A 454 1.54 -11.97 -7.31
C LYS A 454 1.82 -11.47 -5.89
N ARG A 455 1.39 -10.25 -5.59
CA ARG A 455 1.56 -9.67 -4.24
C ARG A 455 0.52 -10.28 -3.32
N ARG A 456 0.95 -10.68 -2.13
CA ARG A 456 0.10 -11.28 -1.11
C ARG A 456 -0.24 -10.26 -0.04
N CYS A 457 -1.44 -10.35 0.51
CA CYS A 457 -1.91 -9.45 1.55
C CYS A 457 -2.39 -10.23 2.78
N ILE A 458 -1.93 -9.83 3.96
CA ILE A 458 -2.43 -10.31 5.24
C ILE A 458 -3.15 -9.15 5.93
N LEU A 459 -4.45 -9.27 6.11
CA LEU A 459 -5.25 -8.32 6.87
C LEU A 459 -5.48 -8.84 8.28
N VAL A 460 -5.39 -7.94 9.26
CA VAL A 460 -5.88 -8.18 10.61
C VAL A 460 -6.88 -7.10 10.97
N THR A 461 -8.04 -7.54 11.46
CA THR A 461 -9.04 -6.63 12.01
C THR A 461 -9.79 -7.31 13.15
N ASN A 462 -10.25 -6.51 14.10
CA ASN A 462 -11.09 -7.01 15.18
C ASN A 462 -12.53 -7.21 14.68
N ASN A 463 -13.30 -8.02 15.41
CA ASN A 463 -14.73 -8.18 15.12
C ASN A 463 -15.59 -7.27 15.98
N GLU A 464 -15.24 -5.98 16.05
CA GLU A 464 -15.95 -5.05 16.91
C GLU A 464 -17.35 -4.70 16.38
N VAL A 465 -18.31 -4.62 17.30
CA VAL A 465 -19.70 -4.21 17.03
C VAL A 465 -19.90 -2.76 17.48
N SER A 466 -20.68 -1.99 16.71
CA SER A 466 -20.96 -0.58 16.99
C SER A 466 -21.69 -0.38 18.33
N GLU A 467 -21.55 0.79 18.97
CA GLU A 467 -22.25 1.08 20.24
C GLU A 467 -23.79 0.98 20.14
N ALA A 468 -24.35 1.24 18.96
CA ALA A 468 -25.79 1.10 18.72
C ALA A 468 -26.21 -0.38 18.69
N GLU A 469 -25.53 -1.20 17.88
CA GLU A 469 -25.83 -2.63 17.75
C GLU A 469 -25.53 -3.39 19.04
N VAL A 470 -24.49 -3.00 19.79
CA VAL A 470 -24.23 -3.54 21.14
C VAL A 470 -25.44 -3.38 22.06
N ARG A 471 -26.14 -2.25 22.00
CA ARG A 471 -27.35 -2.02 22.83
C ARG A 471 -28.50 -2.90 22.37
N GLU A 472 -28.68 -3.06 21.07
CA GLU A 472 -29.73 -3.90 20.48
C GLU A 472 -29.51 -5.39 20.79
N LEU A 473 -28.29 -5.89 20.58
CA LEU A 473 -27.92 -7.28 20.86
C LEU A 473 -28.08 -7.62 22.34
N LYS A 474 -27.62 -6.73 23.24
CA LYS A 474 -27.83 -6.92 24.68
C LYS A 474 -29.31 -6.93 25.06
N ALA A 475 -30.13 -6.06 24.44
CA ALA A 475 -31.57 -6.04 24.67
C ALA A 475 -32.25 -7.34 24.18
N ALA A 476 -31.70 -7.96 23.14
CA ALA A 476 -32.13 -9.26 22.63
C ALA A 476 -31.56 -10.46 23.41
N GLY A 477 -30.70 -10.23 24.41
CA GLY A 477 -30.09 -11.27 25.24
C GLY A 477 -28.80 -11.88 24.70
N HIS A 478 -28.28 -11.36 23.58
CA HIS A 478 -27.01 -11.81 23.00
C HIS A 478 -25.81 -11.21 23.72
N GLN A 479 -24.72 -11.96 23.76
CA GLN A 479 -23.44 -11.61 24.37
C GLN A 479 -22.28 -11.74 23.36
N PRO A 480 -21.14 -11.06 23.59
CA PRO A 480 -19.93 -11.31 22.83
C PRO A 480 -19.58 -12.81 22.79
N GLY A 481 -19.27 -13.33 21.60
CA GLY A 481 -19.07 -14.76 21.35
C GLY A 481 -20.30 -15.50 20.80
N ASP A 482 -21.51 -14.95 20.93
CA ASP A 482 -22.70 -15.56 20.33
C ASP A 482 -22.68 -15.40 18.79
N PRO A 483 -23.16 -16.39 18.00
CA PRO A 483 -23.17 -16.31 16.54
C PRO A 483 -23.83 -15.03 15.99
N GLU A 484 -24.95 -14.60 16.57
CA GLU A 484 -25.64 -13.36 16.18
C GLU A 484 -24.79 -12.13 16.48
N TRP A 485 -24.06 -12.10 17.59
CA TRP A 485 -23.17 -11.01 17.93
C TRP A 485 -21.99 -10.92 16.94
N GLU A 486 -21.32 -12.06 16.71
CA GLU A 486 -20.16 -12.13 15.83
C GLU A 486 -20.53 -11.74 14.39
N SER A 487 -21.72 -12.12 13.91
CA SER A 487 -22.19 -11.76 12.57
C SER A 487 -22.32 -10.24 12.32
N ARG A 488 -22.43 -9.43 13.39
CA ARG A 488 -22.57 -7.97 13.33
C ARG A 488 -21.24 -7.23 13.43
N GLY A 489 -20.15 -7.92 13.76
CA GLY A 489 -18.84 -7.27 13.92
C GLY A 489 -18.25 -6.82 12.59
N ILE A 490 -17.35 -5.83 12.63
CA ILE A 490 -16.78 -5.21 11.43
C ILE A 490 -16.11 -6.23 10.51
N CYS A 491 -15.33 -7.17 11.07
CA CYS A 491 -14.65 -8.20 10.29
C CYS A 491 -15.63 -9.00 9.43
N ARG A 492 -16.71 -9.51 10.04
CA ARG A 492 -17.68 -10.40 9.37
C ARG A 492 -18.71 -9.68 8.51
N SER A 493 -19.13 -8.48 8.92
CA SER A 493 -20.17 -7.73 8.23
C SER A 493 -19.64 -6.80 7.13
N VAL A 494 -18.34 -6.46 7.15
CA VAL A 494 -17.75 -5.46 6.25
C VAL A 494 -16.53 -6.00 5.52
N THR A 495 -15.50 -6.42 6.26
CA THR A 495 -14.20 -6.78 5.69
C THR A 495 -14.30 -8.03 4.83
N TRP A 496 -14.94 -9.09 5.33
CA TRP A 496 -15.14 -10.32 4.57
C TRP A 496 -16.04 -10.12 3.36
N PRO A 497 -17.25 -9.54 3.47
CA PRO A 497 -18.12 -9.40 2.30
C PRO A 497 -17.51 -8.44 1.27
N ARG A 498 -16.79 -7.38 1.67
CA ARG A 498 -16.08 -6.52 0.70
C ARG A 498 -15.04 -7.32 -0.07
N THR A 499 -14.25 -8.13 0.64
CA THR A 499 -13.19 -8.94 0.04
C THR A 499 -13.79 -9.95 -0.93
N GLU A 500 -14.71 -10.79 -0.45
CA GLU A 500 -15.41 -11.80 -1.24
C GLU A 500 -16.04 -11.20 -2.49
N TYR A 501 -16.87 -10.16 -2.34
CA TYR A 501 -17.64 -9.64 -3.46
C TYR A 501 -16.75 -8.93 -4.49
N SER A 502 -15.69 -8.24 -4.03
CA SER A 502 -14.72 -7.64 -4.96
C SER A 502 -13.93 -8.69 -5.73
N ILE A 503 -13.57 -9.81 -5.11
CA ILE A 503 -12.90 -10.94 -5.77
C ILE A 503 -13.84 -11.60 -6.77
N LEU A 504 -15.08 -11.88 -6.39
CA LEU A 504 -16.04 -12.60 -7.23
C LEU A 504 -16.74 -11.72 -8.28
N GLY A 505 -16.66 -10.38 -8.18
CA GLY A 505 -17.38 -9.44 -9.03
C GLY A 505 -18.91 -9.44 -8.82
N LYS A 506 -19.38 -10.09 -7.75
CA LYS A 506 -20.81 -10.22 -7.41
C LYS A 506 -21.01 -10.42 -5.91
N ARG A 507 -22.18 -10.08 -5.42
CA ARG A 507 -22.61 -10.32 -4.03
C ARG A 507 -23.01 -11.77 -3.80
N ALA A 508 -23.11 -12.17 -2.53
CA ALA A 508 -23.58 -13.49 -2.12
C ALA A 508 -24.99 -13.84 -2.66
N ASP A 509 -25.85 -12.85 -2.87
CA ASP A 509 -27.19 -13.03 -3.47
C ASP A 509 -27.17 -13.19 -5.00
N GLY A 510 -25.99 -13.18 -5.63
CA GLY A 510 -25.79 -13.28 -7.08
C GLY A 510 -25.86 -11.95 -7.82
N THR A 511 -26.13 -10.83 -7.14
CA THR A 511 -26.15 -9.50 -7.76
C THR A 511 -24.76 -9.12 -8.25
N ILE A 512 -24.63 -8.87 -9.55
CA ILE A 512 -23.39 -8.43 -10.19
C ILE A 512 -23.01 -7.03 -9.71
N LEU A 513 -21.73 -6.81 -9.40
CA LEU A 513 -21.22 -5.49 -9.06
C LEU A 513 -21.23 -4.57 -10.28
N THR A 514 -21.84 -3.40 -10.15
CA THR A 514 -21.89 -2.38 -11.19
C THR A 514 -20.76 -1.37 -11.02
N GLY A 515 -20.32 -0.74 -12.11
CA GLY A 515 -19.29 0.30 -12.07
C GLY A 515 -17.94 -0.18 -12.57
N GLU A 516 -16.95 0.71 -12.50
CA GLU A 516 -15.63 0.50 -13.08
C GLU A 516 -14.54 0.95 -12.10
N TYR A 517 -13.42 0.24 -12.09
CA TYR A 517 -12.17 0.66 -11.48
C TYR A 517 -11.38 1.53 -12.45
N PHE A 518 -10.82 2.63 -11.93
CA PHE A 518 -9.77 3.36 -12.62
C PHE A 518 -8.47 2.58 -12.52
N THR A 519 -7.74 2.49 -13.62
CA THR A 519 -6.44 1.79 -13.64
C THR A 519 -5.33 2.71 -14.13
N ASN A 520 -4.09 2.34 -13.84
CA ASN A 520 -2.90 2.97 -14.41
C ASN A 520 -2.59 2.51 -15.85
N LEU A 521 -3.37 1.58 -16.39
CA LEU A 521 -3.22 1.08 -17.75
C LEU A 521 -3.91 2.02 -18.75
N THR A 522 -3.42 2.02 -19.98
CA THR A 522 -4.06 2.69 -21.11
C THR A 522 -4.42 1.68 -22.18
N THR A 523 -5.57 1.87 -22.81
CA THR A 523 -5.95 1.13 -24.02
C THR A 523 -5.86 2.06 -25.22
N ASP A 524 -5.40 1.50 -26.32
CA ASP A 524 -5.40 2.17 -27.61
C ASP A 524 -6.81 2.16 -28.18
N LYS A 525 -7.30 3.34 -28.58
CA LYS A 525 -8.60 3.51 -29.20
C LYS A 525 -8.48 4.26 -30.50
N GLU A 526 -9.00 3.65 -31.56
CA GLU A 526 -9.21 4.36 -32.80
C GLU A 526 -10.33 5.38 -32.65
N THR A 527 -9.98 6.64 -32.90
CA THR A 527 -10.92 7.75 -32.92
C THR A 527 -10.83 8.51 -34.23
N ASN A 528 -11.94 9.10 -34.63
CA ASN A 528 -11.99 9.92 -35.83
C ASN A 528 -11.29 11.26 -35.58
N ARG A 529 -10.56 11.75 -36.58
CA ARG A 529 -10.03 13.12 -36.61
C ARG A 529 -11.17 14.14 -36.57
N SER A 530 -10.89 15.29 -35.97
CA SER A 530 -11.86 16.38 -35.82
C SER A 530 -11.85 17.29 -37.04
N PHE A 531 -13.02 17.61 -37.59
CA PHE A 531 -13.16 18.48 -38.76
C PHE A 531 -14.09 19.66 -38.45
N TYR A 532 -13.62 20.87 -38.73
CA TYR A 532 -14.33 22.11 -38.46
C TYR A 532 -14.52 22.91 -39.76
N GLN A 533 -15.76 23.12 -40.15
CA GLN A 533 -16.10 23.97 -41.29
C GLN A 533 -16.15 25.44 -40.85
N LEU A 534 -15.41 26.31 -41.53
CA LEU A 534 -15.44 27.76 -41.32
C LEU A 534 -16.28 28.45 -42.41
N GLY A 535 -17.59 28.15 -42.43
CA GLY A 535 -18.51 28.57 -43.49
C GLY A 535 -18.92 30.06 -43.48
N PHE A 536 -18.48 30.84 -42.49
CA PHE A 536 -18.79 32.27 -42.38
C PHE A 536 -17.91 33.16 -43.28
N VAL A 537 -16.88 32.59 -43.93
CA VAL A 537 -15.99 33.34 -44.83
C VAL A 537 -16.59 33.39 -46.23
N GLU A 538 -17.05 34.57 -46.65
CA GLU A 538 -17.71 34.81 -47.94
C GLU A 538 -16.80 34.60 -49.15
N ASN A 539 -15.55 35.05 -49.06
CA ASN A 539 -14.56 34.98 -50.13
C ASN A 539 -13.22 34.39 -49.60
N PRO A 540 -13.09 33.05 -49.53
CA PRO A 540 -11.89 32.38 -49.01
C PRO A 540 -10.60 32.71 -49.78
N THR A 541 -10.65 32.76 -51.11
CA THR A 541 -9.51 33.08 -51.99
C THR A 541 -9.03 34.53 -51.83
N GLY A 542 -9.91 35.44 -51.40
CA GLY A 542 -9.62 36.85 -51.16
C GLY A 542 -9.12 37.20 -49.74
N LEU A 543 -8.84 36.22 -48.88
CA LEU A 543 -8.45 36.48 -47.49
C LEU A 543 -7.10 37.22 -47.40
N VAL A 544 -7.11 38.42 -46.80
CA VAL A 544 -5.89 39.17 -46.47
C VAL A 544 -5.21 38.62 -45.21
N LEU A 545 -3.91 38.86 -45.06
CA LEU A 545 -3.08 38.37 -43.94
C LEU A 545 -3.71 38.63 -42.55
N ALA A 546 -4.29 39.81 -42.35
CA ALA A 546 -4.94 40.18 -41.08
C ALA A 546 -6.13 39.25 -40.75
N ALA A 547 -6.95 38.93 -41.75
CA ALA A 547 -8.10 38.04 -41.59
C ALA A 547 -7.66 36.59 -41.35
N LYS A 548 -6.65 36.09 -42.08
CA LYS A 548 -6.07 34.76 -41.85
C LYS A 548 -5.55 34.59 -40.42
N LYS A 549 -4.83 35.59 -39.90
CA LYS A 549 -4.34 35.59 -38.50
C LYS A 549 -5.47 35.63 -37.47
N GLN A 550 -6.54 36.36 -37.74
CA GLN A 550 -7.73 36.37 -36.87
C GLN A 550 -8.41 35.00 -36.83
N ILE A 551 -8.55 34.32 -37.99
CA ILE A 551 -9.11 32.97 -38.04
C ILE A 551 -8.29 32.01 -37.19
N VAL A 552 -6.96 32.02 -37.32
CA VAL A 552 -6.08 31.18 -36.49
C VAL A 552 -6.18 31.54 -35.01
N ALA A 553 -6.39 32.82 -34.67
CA ALA A 553 -6.59 33.24 -33.29
C ALA A 553 -7.86 32.61 -32.65
N LEU A 554 -8.91 32.38 -33.44
CA LEU A 554 -10.17 31.79 -32.98
C LEU A 554 -10.04 30.28 -32.67
N MET A 555 -9.02 29.60 -33.19
CA MET A 555 -8.78 28.18 -32.95
C MET A 555 -8.23 27.88 -31.54
N GLY A 556 -7.82 28.92 -30.80
CA GLY A 556 -7.22 28.80 -29.47
C GLY A 556 -5.68 28.85 -29.51
N LYS A 557 -5.09 29.45 -28.47
CA LYS A 557 -3.65 29.80 -28.42
C LYS A 557 -2.69 28.61 -28.55
N ASN A 558 -3.16 27.39 -28.28
CA ASN A 558 -2.33 26.19 -28.25
C ASN A 558 -2.46 25.33 -29.52
N LYS A 559 -3.37 25.65 -30.45
CA LYS A 559 -3.61 24.84 -31.65
C LYS A 559 -2.64 25.19 -32.78
N LEU A 560 -2.59 26.45 -33.20
CA LEU A 560 -1.72 26.95 -34.26
C LEU A 560 -1.27 28.39 -33.96
N PRO A 561 0.02 28.73 -34.00
CA PRO A 561 0.49 30.09 -33.80
C PRO A 561 0.27 30.97 -35.04
N GLN A 562 -0.14 32.23 -34.83
CA GLN A 562 -0.34 33.20 -35.92
C GLN A 562 0.95 33.52 -36.71
N SER A 563 2.13 33.21 -36.15
CA SER A 563 3.42 33.42 -36.82
C SER A 563 3.65 32.51 -38.02
N LEU A 564 2.92 31.38 -38.12
CA LEU A 564 3.00 30.47 -39.27
C LEU A 564 2.22 30.99 -40.49
N VAL A 565 1.34 31.97 -40.31
CA VAL A 565 0.50 32.51 -41.38
C VAL A 565 1.24 33.63 -42.10
N LYS A 566 1.51 33.43 -43.40
CA LYS A 566 2.08 34.42 -44.32
C LYS A 566 0.99 34.96 -45.26
N ALA A 567 1.30 36.05 -45.97
CA ALA A 567 0.32 36.72 -46.84
C ALA A 567 -0.17 35.78 -47.96
N ASP A 568 0.75 35.01 -48.51
CA ASP A 568 0.60 34.02 -49.57
C ASP A 568 0.13 32.64 -49.08
N SER A 569 0.04 32.39 -47.76
CA SER A 569 -0.39 31.09 -47.22
C SER A 569 -1.81 30.72 -47.67
N ARG A 570 -1.95 29.71 -48.54
CA ARG A 570 -3.24 29.10 -48.92
C ARG A 570 -3.71 28.05 -47.90
N PHE A 571 -2.77 27.45 -47.20
CA PHE A 571 -2.98 26.54 -46.07
C PHE A 571 -1.81 26.64 -45.07
N VAL A 572 -1.93 25.98 -43.93
CA VAL A 572 -0.86 25.79 -42.95
C VAL A 572 -0.84 24.33 -42.50
N VAL A 573 0.28 23.66 -42.75
CA VAL A 573 0.64 22.36 -42.19
C VAL A 573 1.93 22.54 -41.38
N SER A 574 2.06 21.82 -40.27
CA SER A 574 3.21 21.94 -39.40
C SER A 574 3.51 20.62 -38.70
N GLU A 575 4.77 20.20 -38.79
CA GLU A 575 5.31 19.02 -38.07
C GLU A 575 5.22 19.14 -36.55
N LYS A 576 5.06 20.37 -36.02
CA LYS A 576 5.01 20.63 -34.57
C LYS A 576 3.62 20.66 -33.94
N TYR A 577 2.57 20.95 -34.70
CA TYR A 577 1.25 21.30 -34.16
C TYR A 577 0.21 20.28 -34.60
N THR A 578 -0.73 19.95 -33.72
CA THR A 578 -1.76 18.92 -33.99
C THR A 578 -2.94 19.44 -34.81
N ALA A 579 -2.88 20.69 -35.28
CA ALA A 579 -3.93 21.32 -36.05
C ALA A 579 -3.41 21.82 -37.39
N SER A 580 -4.26 21.73 -38.42
CA SER A 580 -4.01 22.26 -39.75
C SER A 580 -5.21 23.07 -40.24
N ILE A 581 -4.95 24.09 -41.07
CA ILE A 581 -5.98 24.93 -41.65
C ILE A 581 -5.79 25.09 -43.16
N LEU A 582 -6.87 24.89 -43.91
CA LEU A 582 -7.00 25.22 -45.33
C LEU A 582 -7.78 26.53 -45.46
N PHE A 583 -7.11 27.61 -45.84
CA PHE A 583 -7.74 28.93 -46.05
C PHE A 583 -8.42 29.04 -47.40
N ASP A 584 -7.87 28.36 -48.41
CA ASP A 584 -8.33 28.40 -49.79
C ASP A 584 -8.67 26.99 -50.27
N PRO A 585 -9.96 26.65 -50.45
CA PRO A 585 -10.39 25.35 -50.98
C PRO A 585 -9.80 24.97 -52.33
N GLU A 586 -9.39 25.94 -53.16
CA GLU A 586 -8.74 25.66 -54.45
C GLU A 586 -7.31 25.10 -54.28
N ALA A 587 -6.74 25.17 -53.08
CA ALA A 587 -5.44 24.58 -52.73
C ALA A 587 -5.58 23.21 -52.05
N ALA A 588 -6.75 22.58 -52.08
CA ALA A 588 -7.01 21.35 -51.34
C ALA A 588 -6.05 20.21 -51.70
N ASP A 589 -5.70 20.05 -52.98
CA ASP A 589 -4.81 18.97 -53.41
C ASP A 589 -3.35 19.23 -52.96
N GLU A 590 -2.85 20.48 -53.08
CA GLU A 590 -1.53 20.89 -52.54
C GLU A 590 -1.46 20.72 -51.00
N TRP A 591 -2.58 20.99 -50.32
CA TRP A 591 -2.68 20.82 -48.88
C TRP A 591 -2.69 19.36 -48.47
N LEU A 592 -3.35 18.49 -49.23
CA LEU A 592 -3.34 17.04 -49.01
C LEU A 592 -1.95 16.45 -49.20
N GLU A 593 -1.22 16.85 -50.23
CA GLU A 593 0.20 16.46 -50.40
C GLU A 593 1.05 16.90 -49.21
N ALA A 594 0.85 18.13 -48.70
CA ALA A 594 1.56 18.61 -47.53
C ALA A 594 1.18 17.89 -46.22
N LEU A 595 0.00 17.25 -46.18
CA LEU A 595 -0.48 16.46 -45.05
C LEU A 595 0.05 15.03 -45.06
N GLU A 596 0.63 14.57 -46.16
CA GLU A 596 1.24 13.23 -46.25
C GLU A 596 2.31 13.07 -45.15
N ASP A 597 2.31 11.91 -44.49
CA ASP A 597 3.15 11.59 -43.32
C ASP A 597 2.96 12.47 -42.07
N GLN A 598 1.93 13.33 -42.02
CA GLN A 598 1.64 14.20 -40.86
C GLN A 598 0.60 13.56 -39.91
N GLU A 599 0.85 12.34 -39.44
CA GLU A 599 -0.10 11.56 -38.64
C GLU A 599 -0.52 12.24 -37.32
N HIS A 600 0.34 13.08 -36.73
CA HIS A 600 0.08 13.82 -35.48
C HIS A 600 -0.99 14.92 -35.62
N ILE A 601 -1.44 15.24 -36.83
CA ILE A 601 -2.49 16.24 -37.05
C ILE A 601 -3.86 15.61 -36.82
N THR A 602 -4.55 16.11 -35.79
CA THR A 602 -5.83 15.60 -35.29
C THR A 602 -7.00 16.52 -35.60
N ASP A 603 -6.75 17.83 -35.78
CA ASP A 603 -7.79 18.85 -35.98
C ASP A 603 -7.64 19.56 -37.33
N PHE A 604 -8.67 19.48 -38.16
CA PHE A 604 -8.67 20.05 -39.52
C PHE A 604 -9.70 21.17 -39.62
N TYR A 605 -9.23 22.38 -39.93
CA TYR A 605 -10.06 23.55 -40.12
C TYR A 605 -10.13 23.88 -41.61
N ILE A 606 -11.33 23.87 -42.19
CA ILE A 606 -11.51 24.02 -43.64
C ILE A 606 -12.39 25.25 -43.88
N VAL A 607 -11.82 26.27 -44.51
CA VAL A 607 -12.54 27.49 -44.89
C VAL A 607 -13.32 27.25 -46.17
N ALA A 608 -14.51 26.69 -46.06
CA ALA A 608 -15.41 26.42 -47.18
C ALA A 608 -16.83 26.90 -46.89
N LYS A 609 -17.35 27.81 -47.74
CA LYS A 609 -18.73 28.32 -47.66
C LYS A 609 -19.75 27.23 -47.95
N GLU A 610 -19.48 26.38 -48.94
CA GLU A 610 -20.38 25.30 -49.34
C GLU A 610 -20.09 23.99 -48.61
N ASN A 611 -21.13 23.39 -48.02
CA ASN A 611 -21.01 22.09 -47.34
C ASN A 611 -20.53 20.97 -48.28
N ARG A 612 -20.86 21.06 -49.58
CA ARG A 612 -20.41 20.08 -50.57
C ARG A 612 -18.87 20.05 -50.66
N ILE A 613 -18.25 21.22 -50.81
CA ILE A 613 -16.79 21.37 -50.88
C ILE A 613 -16.13 20.91 -49.58
N PHE A 614 -16.68 21.31 -48.43
CA PHE A 614 -16.20 20.85 -47.12
C PHE A 614 -16.20 19.33 -47.00
N ASN A 615 -17.32 18.68 -47.35
CA ASN A 615 -17.47 17.23 -47.24
C ASN A 615 -16.57 16.48 -48.23
N GLU A 616 -16.38 16.99 -49.45
CA GLU A 616 -15.45 16.43 -50.44
C GLU A 616 -14.00 16.45 -49.90
N ILE A 617 -13.54 17.60 -49.39
CA ILE A 617 -12.18 17.74 -48.82
C ILE A 617 -12.02 16.87 -47.57
N LYS A 618 -13.01 16.88 -46.68
CA LYS A 618 -13.02 16.02 -45.48
C LYS A 618 -12.85 14.55 -45.86
N THR A 619 -13.57 14.07 -46.88
CA THR A 619 -13.49 12.68 -47.33
C THR A 619 -12.08 12.35 -47.81
N LYS A 620 -11.45 13.21 -48.61
CA LYS A 620 -10.07 13.03 -49.05
C LYS A 620 -9.07 12.98 -47.88
N VAL A 621 -9.23 13.84 -46.87
CA VAL A 621 -8.36 13.82 -45.68
C VAL A 621 -8.55 12.53 -44.88
N VAL A 622 -9.79 12.04 -44.74
CA VAL A 622 -10.08 10.77 -44.07
C VAL A 622 -9.48 9.58 -44.84
N GLU A 623 -9.55 9.58 -46.17
CA GLU A 623 -8.93 8.55 -47.01
C GLU A 623 -7.40 8.58 -46.94
N LEU A 624 -6.79 9.77 -46.81
CA LEU A 624 -5.34 9.93 -46.71
C LEU A 624 -4.78 9.52 -45.33
N LEU A 625 -5.37 10.02 -44.24
CA LEU A 625 -4.78 9.93 -42.90
C LEU A 625 -5.50 8.96 -41.95
N GLY A 626 -6.68 8.46 -42.34
CA GLY A 626 -7.45 7.50 -41.54
C GLY A 626 -7.85 8.00 -40.15
N THR A 627 -8.04 7.05 -39.23
CA THR A 627 -8.29 7.26 -37.80
C THR A 627 -6.99 7.51 -37.03
N ILE A 628 -7.08 8.11 -35.84
CA ILE A 628 -5.94 8.21 -34.91
C ILE A 628 -6.13 7.20 -33.80
N THR A 629 -5.03 6.60 -33.37
CA THR A 629 -4.98 5.84 -32.13
C THR A 629 -4.67 6.79 -30.97
N ILE A 630 -5.59 6.90 -30.02
CA ILE A 630 -5.38 7.64 -28.77
C ILE A 630 -5.33 6.63 -27.63
N ALA A 631 -4.29 6.73 -26.80
CA ALA A 631 -4.24 6.03 -25.52
C ALA A 631 -5.23 6.67 -24.54
N GLU A 632 -6.28 5.94 -24.17
CA GLU A 632 -7.22 6.35 -23.11
C GLU A 632 -7.02 5.51 -21.85
N PRO A 633 -7.26 6.05 -20.64
CA PRO A 633 -7.18 5.26 -19.41
C PRO A 633 -8.10 4.05 -19.49
N PHE A 634 -7.53 2.85 -19.33
CA PHE A 634 -8.30 1.63 -19.26
C PHE A 634 -9.06 1.60 -17.95
N LYS A 635 -10.35 1.30 -18.02
CA LYS A 635 -11.20 1.11 -16.85
C LYS A 635 -11.64 -0.34 -16.80
N ARG A 636 -11.49 -0.96 -15.64
CA ARG A 636 -11.82 -2.37 -15.43
C ARG A 636 -13.22 -2.49 -14.85
N PRO A 637 -14.17 -3.22 -15.47
CA PRO A 637 -15.48 -3.46 -14.87
C PRO A 637 -15.38 -4.16 -13.51
N MET A 638 -16.13 -3.68 -12.50
CA MET A 638 -16.16 -4.31 -11.18
C MET A 638 -16.72 -5.74 -11.22
N SER A 639 -17.59 -6.03 -12.20
CA SER A 639 -18.20 -7.33 -12.43
C SER A 639 -17.22 -8.44 -12.83
N GLU A 640 -16.03 -8.07 -13.34
CA GLU A 640 -14.99 -9.06 -13.68
C GLU A 640 -14.34 -9.67 -12.44
N GLY A 641 -14.43 -8.99 -11.29
CA GLY A 641 -13.75 -9.38 -10.08
C GLY A 641 -12.23 -9.42 -10.24
N PHE A 642 -11.57 -10.18 -9.38
CA PHE A 642 -10.13 -10.37 -9.36
C PHE A 642 -9.78 -11.85 -9.25
N ALA A 643 -8.80 -12.29 -10.04
CA ALA A 643 -8.22 -13.63 -9.90
C ALA A 643 -7.38 -13.66 -8.62
N ALA A 644 -8.00 -14.06 -7.52
CA ALA A 644 -7.39 -14.11 -6.20
C ALA A 644 -8.08 -15.15 -5.32
N ASN A 645 -7.33 -15.72 -4.38
CA ASN A 645 -7.85 -16.62 -3.36
C ASN A 645 -7.62 -16.03 -1.97
N VAL A 646 -8.51 -16.31 -1.02
CA VAL A 646 -8.36 -15.83 0.37
C VAL A 646 -8.86 -16.87 1.37
N GLU A 647 -8.10 -17.05 2.46
CA GLU A 647 -8.55 -17.78 3.65
C GLU A 647 -8.91 -16.80 4.77
N TYR A 648 -10.06 -17.05 5.39
CA TYR A 648 -10.52 -16.34 6.58
C TYR A 648 -10.21 -17.17 7.82
N PHE A 649 -9.50 -16.57 8.77
CA PHE A 649 -9.17 -17.18 10.04
C PHE A 649 -9.72 -16.38 11.21
N LYS A 650 -9.99 -17.06 12.32
CA LYS A 650 -10.11 -16.47 13.64
C LYS A 650 -8.88 -16.84 14.46
N LEU A 651 -8.33 -15.89 15.20
CA LEU A 651 -7.22 -16.18 16.10
C LEU A 651 -7.73 -16.98 17.31
N GLY A 652 -7.22 -18.20 17.45
CA GLY A 652 -7.43 -19.08 18.59
C GLY A 652 -6.24 -19.09 19.53
N PHE A 653 -6.37 -19.79 20.66
CA PHE A 653 -5.30 -19.95 21.65
C PHE A 653 -5.24 -21.38 22.19
N LEU A 654 -4.02 -21.89 22.29
CA LEU A 654 -3.70 -23.26 22.64
C LEU A 654 -3.24 -23.40 24.10
N ASP A 655 -3.41 -24.60 24.66
CA ASP A 655 -2.91 -24.94 26.00
C ASP A 655 -1.45 -25.38 25.89
N LYS A 656 -0.55 -24.71 26.60
CA LYS A 656 0.88 -24.99 26.56
C LYS A 656 1.21 -26.47 26.78
N ASN A 657 0.55 -27.13 27.73
CA ASN A 657 0.84 -28.52 28.06
C ASN A 657 0.38 -29.44 26.93
N SER A 658 -0.79 -29.17 26.35
CA SER A 658 -1.30 -29.92 25.20
C SER A 658 -0.38 -29.78 23.97
N VAL A 659 0.12 -28.57 23.70
CA VAL A 659 1.13 -28.34 22.64
C VAL A 659 2.42 -29.11 22.93
N SER A 660 2.91 -29.06 24.18
CA SER A 660 4.15 -29.75 24.58
C SER A 660 4.05 -31.28 24.46
N LEU A 661 2.84 -31.83 24.57
CA LEU A 661 2.54 -33.25 24.42
C LEU A 661 2.23 -33.66 22.97
N GLY A 662 2.30 -32.73 22.01
CA GLY A 662 2.02 -32.99 20.60
C GLY A 662 0.54 -33.23 20.26
N GLN A 663 -0.38 -32.83 21.15
CA GLN A 663 -1.81 -33.16 21.03
C GLN A 663 -2.62 -32.15 20.19
N GLN A 664 -1.98 -31.13 19.63
CA GLN A 664 -2.66 -30.01 18.94
C GLN A 664 -2.08 -29.76 17.54
N PHE A 665 -1.79 -30.83 16.81
CA PHE A 665 -1.24 -30.71 15.47
C PHE A 665 -2.24 -30.11 14.47
N HIS A 666 -3.52 -30.52 14.55
CA HIS A 666 -4.59 -30.00 13.68
C HIS A 666 -4.69 -28.47 13.75
N GLU A 667 -4.61 -27.90 14.94
CA GLU A 667 -4.71 -26.45 15.17
C GLU A 667 -3.44 -25.68 14.77
N ILE A 668 -2.31 -26.37 14.65
CA ILE A 668 -1.02 -25.78 14.24
C ILE A 668 -0.81 -25.87 12.73
N LEU A 669 -1.41 -26.85 12.04
CA LEU A 669 -1.23 -27.05 10.61
C LEU A 669 -1.45 -25.79 9.74
N PRO A 670 -2.48 -24.94 9.98
CA PRO A 670 -2.63 -23.69 9.24
C PRO A 670 -1.44 -22.73 9.41
N LEU A 671 -0.79 -22.73 10.58
CA LEU A 671 0.39 -21.91 10.84
C LEU A 671 1.59 -22.39 10.03
N LEU A 672 1.73 -23.71 9.85
CA LEU A 672 2.82 -24.30 9.05
C LEU A 672 2.66 -23.92 7.59
N TRP A 673 1.44 -23.99 7.07
CA TRP A 673 1.12 -23.53 5.73
C TRP A 673 1.47 -22.05 5.53
N LEU A 674 1.08 -21.16 6.46
CA LEU A 674 1.48 -19.74 6.38
C LEU A 674 3.01 -19.57 6.47
N LYS A 675 3.67 -20.24 7.40
CA LYS A 675 5.13 -20.15 7.61
C LYS A 675 5.92 -20.65 6.39
N ALA A 676 5.36 -21.61 5.65
CA ALA A 676 5.87 -22.10 4.38
C ALA A 676 5.53 -21.21 3.16
N GLY A 677 4.83 -20.08 3.35
CA GLY A 677 4.54 -19.11 2.31
C GLY A 677 3.10 -19.08 1.81
N ALA A 678 2.18 -19.81 2.43
CA ALA A 678 0.76 -19.89 2.05
C ALA A 678 0.57 -20.20 0.55
N VAL A 679 1.42 -21.10 0.04
CA VAL A 679 1.40 -21.55 -1.35
C VAL A 679 0.37 -22.67 -1.48
N GLY A 680 -0.50 -22.59 -2.49
CA GLY A 680 -1.55 -23.58 -2.75
C GLY A 680 -2.64 -23.58 -1.69
N GLU A 681 -3.70 -24.34 -1.94
CA GLU A 681 -4.83 -24.48 -1.01
C GLU A 681 -4.37 -25.02 0.34
N ARG A 682 -4.88 -24.44 1.44
CA ARG A 682 -4.50 -24.85 2.79
C ARG A 682 -4.78 -26.35 3.00
N PRO A 683 -3.80 -27.13 3.49
CA PRO A 683 -4.01 -28.55 3.75
C PRO A 683 -4.98 -28.79 4.89
N GLU A 684 -5.74 -29.88 4.78
CA GLU A 684 -6.69 -30.38 5.78
C GLU A 684 -6.39 -31.86 6.07
N LEU A 685 -6.70 -32.29 7.29
CA LEU A 685 -6.54 -33.68 7.71
C LEU A 685 -7.92 -34.33 7.82
N ASP A 686 -8.07 -35.49 7.16
CA ASP A 686 -9.26 -36.31 7.25
C ASP A 686 -9.21 -37.18 8.51
N GLY A 687 -9.89 -36.75 9.58
CA GLY A 687 -10.07 -37.54 10.80
C GLY A 687 -9.19 -37.15 11.99
N ILE A 688 -9.32 -37.93 13.07
CA ILE A 688 -8.72 -37.64 14.38
C ILE A 688 -7.30 -38.23 14.49
N GLU A 689 -7.03 -39.35 13.81
CA GLU A 689 -5.71 -39.99 13.83
C GLU A 689 -4.73 -39.19 12.96
N LEU A 690 -3.56 -38.89 13.54
CA LEU A 690 -2.48 -38.19 12.84
C LEU A 690 -1.67 -39.19 12.01
N PRO A 691 -1.27 -38.84 10.78
CA PRO A 691 -0.35 -39.66 10.00
C PRO A 691 1.07 -39.61 10.57
N ASP A 692 1.90 -40.60 10.25
CA ASP A 692 3.31 -40.61 10.67
C ASP A 692 4.13 -39.49 9.98
N MET A 693 3.70 -39.09 8.78
CA MET A 693 4.32 -38.04 7.97
C MET A 693 3.32 -37.41 6.99
N LEU A 694 3.60 -36.17 6.58
CA LEU A 694 2.86 -35.42 5.57
C LEU A 694 3.85 -34.87 4.54
N ILE A 695 3.56 -35.08 3.25
CA ILE A 695 4.35 -34.52 2.14
C ILE A 695 3.39 -33.76 1.24
N LEU A 696 3.54 -32.44 1.17
CA LEU A 696 2.58 -31.52 0.55
C LEU A 696 3.26 -30.71 -0.56
N PRO A 697 3.51 -31.32 -1.74
CA PRO A 697 4.20 -30.65 -2.85
C PRO A 697 3.50 -29.37 -3.33
N GLN A 698 2.17 -29.38 -3.38
CA GLN A 698 1.38 -28.22 -3.79
C GLN A 698 1.53 -27.03 -2.82
N ASN A 699 1.98 -27.29 -1.59
CA ASN A 699 2.22 -26.28 -0.57
C ASN A 699 3.71 -26.01 -0.31
N SER A 700 4.62 -26.72 -1.00
CA SER A 700 6.07 -26.62 -0.81
C SER A 700 6.55 -26.93 0.61
N PHE A 701 5.82 -27.76 1.37
CA PHE A 701 6.27 -28.17 2.70
C PHE A 701 5.96 -29.63 3.06
N ALA A 702 6.67 -30.15 4.05
CA ALA A 702 6.46 -31.49 4.59
C ALA A 702 6.62 -31.51 6.11
N VAL A 703 6.04 -32.51 6.76
CA VAL A 703 6.06 -32.69 8.21
C VAL A 703 6.38 -34.16 8.53
N LEU A 704 7.37 -34.39 9.38
CA LEU A 704 7.62 -35.69 10.01
C LEU A 704 7.06 -35.67 11.43
N LEU A 705 6.03 -36.48 11.69
CA LEU A 705 5.35 -36.59 12.99
C LEU A 705 5.95 -37.70 13.86
N ASP A 706 6.41 -38.79 13.23
CA ASP A 706 7.08 -39.92 13.88
C ASP A 706 8.53 -40.07 13.38
N GLU A 707 9.49 -39.92 14.29
CA GLU A 707 10.93 -40.06 14.02
C GLU A 707 11.30 -41.44 13.47
N ASP A 708 10.58 -42.50 13.86
CA ASP A 708 10.84 -43.87 13.39
C ASP A 708 10.57 -44.02 11.88
N CYS A 709 9.86 -43.06 11.29
CA CYS A 709 9.55 -43.03 9.85
C CYS A 709 10.56 -42.20 9.01
N TYR A 710 11.62 -41.64 9.60
CA TYR A 710 12.56 -40.75 8.91
C TYR A 710 13.12 -41.33 7.60
N GLY A 711 13.51 -42.61 7.59
CA GLY A 711 14.08 -43.24 6.39
C GLY A 711 13.13 -43.21 5.19
N LYS A 712 11.85 -43.56 5.42
CA LYS A 712 10.80 -43.51 4.38
C LYS A 712 10.48 -42.07 3.98
N PHE A 713 10.50 -41.15 4.95
CA PHE A 713 10.23 -39.74 4.72
C PHE A 713 11.30 -39.11 3.82
N SER A 714 12.57 -39.35 4.10
CA SER A 714 13.69 -38.86 3.29
C SER A 714 13.64 -39.38 1.85
N GLU A 715 13.35 -40.68 1.66
CA GLU A 715 13.15 -41.26 0.32
C GLU A 715 11.99 -40.58 -0.42
N ALA A 716 10.85 -40.40 0.25
CA ALA A 716 9.68 -39.79 -0.37
C ALA A 716 9.88 -38.30 -0.71
N LEU A 717 10.71 -37.57 0.05
CA LEU A 717 11.09 -36.19 -0.30
C LEU A 717 11.91 -36.13 -1.61
N LEU A 718 12.81 -37.10 -1.84
CA LEU A 718 13.60 -37.18 -3.07
C LEU A 718 12.73 -37.44 -4.30
N ASP A 719 11.68 -38.25 -4.15
CA ASP A 719 10.78 -38.63 -5.25
C ASP A 719 9.84 -37.49 -5.69
N VAL A 720 9.43 -36.63 -4.76
CA VAL A 720 8.41 -35.60 -5.00
C VAL A 720 8.99 -34.30 -5.60
N GLY A 721 10.30 -34.05 -5.43
CA GLY A 721 10.98 -32.83 -5.89
C GLY A 721 11.07 -31.74 -4.81
N LYS A 722 11.33 -30.48 -5.21
CA LYS A 722 11.77 -29.40 -4.32
C LYS A 722 10.70 -28.97 -3.30
N ILE A 723 10.70 -29.61 -2.14
CA ILE A 723 10.07 -29.12 -0.90
C ILE A 723 10.99 -28.07 -0.27
N GLU A 724 10.48 -26.86 -0.04
CA GLU A 724 11.32 -25.79 0.51
C GLU A 724 11.37 -25.79 2.03
N THR A 725 10.30 -26.23 2.70
CA THR A 725 10.18 -26.19 4.16
C THR A 725 9.85 -27.56 4.75
N VAL A 726 10.61 -27.99 5.77
CA VAL A 726 10.35 -29.26 6.48
C VAL A 726 10.21 -29.02 7.98
N TYR A 727 9.18 -29.61 8.58
CA TYR A 727 8.94 -29.58 10.02
C TYR A 727 9.19 -30.95 10.63
N PHE A 728 9.97 -31.00 11.70
CA PHE A 728 10.22 -32.22 12.46
C PHE A 728 9.55 -32.12 13.84
N VAL A 729 8.73 -33.12 14.16
CA VAL A 729 8.18 -33.31 15.50
C VAL A 729 9.17 -34.14 16.30
N THR A 730 10.07 -33.46 17.00
CA THR A 730 11.07 -34.09 17.87
C THR A 730 11.37 -33.24 19.09
N ASN A 731 11.65 -33.90 20.21
CA ASN A 731 12.15 -33.25 21.42
C ASN A 731 13.69 -33.29 21.52
N SER A 732 14.37 -34.00 20.62
CA SER A 732 15.83 -34.16 20.62
C SER A 732 16.49 -33.17 19.66
N GLU A 733 17.36 -32.30 20.16
CA GLU A 733 18.15 -31.40 19.30
C GLU A 733 19.14 -32.17 18.43
N GLU A 734 19.68 -33.28 18.94
CA GLU A 734 20.62 -34.11 18.20
C GLU A 734 19.92 -34.77 17.01
N ALA A 735 18.75 -35.38 17.26
CA ALA A 735 17.95 -36.00 16.20
C ALA A 735 17.49 -34.95 15.17
N PHE A 736 17.06 -33.76 15.60
CA PHE A 736 16.70 -32.68 14.68
C PHE A 736 17.86 -32.29 13.74
N ARG A 737 19.08 -32.17 14.28
CA ARG A 737 20.27 -31.82 13.47
C ARG A 737 20.60 -32.92 12.48
N GLU A 738 20.67 -34.17 12.95
CA GLU A 738 20.94 -35.32 12.08
C GLU A 738 19.90 -35.46 10.96
N MET A 739 18.61 -35.35 11.29
CA MET A 739 17.53 -35.44 10.32
C MET A 739 17.54 -34.28 9.32
N SER A 740 17.83 -33.05 9.78
CA SER A 740 17.92 -31.86 8.93
C SER A 740 19.11 -31.94 7.96
N ASP A 741 20.27 -32.39 8.43
CA ASP A 741 21.47 -32.51 7.60
C ASP A 741 21.30 -33.57 6.49
N GLY A 742 20.42 -34.55 6.70
CA GLY A 742 20.14 -35.62 5.76
C GLY A 742 19.05 -35.33 4.72
N ILE A 743 18.48 -34.12 4.66
CA ILE A 743 17.46 -33.74 3.68
C ILE A 743 17.83 -32.47 2.91
N GLU A 744 17.38 -32.37 1.65
CA GLU A 744 17.59 -31.19 0.81
C GLU A 744 16.39 -30.24 0.91
N ALA A 745 16.31 -29.47 2.01
CA ALA A 745 15.30 -28.44 2.23
C ALA A 745 15.94 -27.08 2.55
N THR A 746 15.33 -25.98 2.08
CA THR A 746 15.84 -24.62 2.36
C THR A 746 15.67 -24.25 3.83
N TYR A 747 14.56 -24.66 4.44
CA TYR A 747 14.22 -24.35 5.82
C TYR A 747 13.80 -25.62 6.56
N THR A 748 14.37 -25.84 7.74
CA THR A 748 13.95 -26.90 8.66
C THR A 748 13.59 -26.31 10.02
N TYR A 749 12.57 -26.88 10.68
CA TYR A 749 12.05 -26.39 11.95
C TYR A 749 11.79 -27.53 12.93
N GLN A 750 12.09 -27.29 14.21
CA GLN A 750 11.76 -28.20 15.31
C GLN A 750 10.41 -27.79 15.91
N LEU A 751 9.32 -28.33 15.36
CA LEU A 751 7.98 -27.75 15.42
C LEU A 751 7.54 -27.22 16.82
N TYR A 752 7.23 -28.13 17.75
CA TYR A 752 6.62 -27.74 19.03
C TYR A 752 7.56 -26.90 19.89
N ARG A 753 8.86 -27.17 19.80
CA ARG A 753 9.87 -26.44 20.56
C ARG A 753 10.03 -25.02 20.04
N ASP A 754 10.24 -24.84 18.73
CA ASP A 754 10.36 -23.54 18.10
C ASP A 754 9.11 -22.69 18.34
N TYR A 755 7.93 -23.30 18.24
CA TYR A 755 6.66 -22.65 18.53
C TYR A 755 6.60 -22.18 20.00
N ILE A 756 6.83 -23.07 20.98
CA ILE A 756 6.74 -22.72 22.41
C ILE A 756 7.80 -21.67 22.78
N ASP A 757 9.05 -21.89 22.38
CA ASP A 757 10.18 -21.04 22.74
C ASP A 757 9.98 -19.63 22.16
N ASN A 758 9.48 -19.52 20.92
CA ASN A 758 9.20 -18.23 20.31
C ASN A 758 8.19 -17.41 21.12
N PHE A 759 7.04 -17.99 21.49
CA PHE A 759 6.03 -17.24 22.23
C PHE A 759 6.44 -16.94 23.69
N VAL A 760 7.23 -17.80 24.32
CA VAL A 760 7.80 -17.54 25.65
C VAL A 760 8.85 -16.44 25.62
N ILE A 761 9.73 -16.42 24.61
CA ILE A 761 10.76 -15.39 24.46
C ILE A 761 10.14 -14.07 24.00
N GLY A 762 9.22 -14.12 23.04
CA GLY A 762 8.50 -12.96 22.53
C GLY A 762 7.72 -12.24 23.62
N SER A 763 7.07 -12.97 24.54
CA SER A 763 6.36 -12.34 25.67
C SER A 763 7.31 -11.57 26.59
N ARG A 764 8.51 -12.11 26.84
CA ARG A 764 9.56 -11.42 27.62
C ARG A 764 10.07 -10.17 26.91
N ARG A 765 10.38 -10.27 25.61
CA ARG A 765 10.85 -9.13 24.81
C ARG A 765 9.81 -8.00 24.76
N ASN A 766 8.53 -8.35 24.65
CA ASN A 766 7.44 -7.38 24.58
C ASN A 766 7.05 -6.78 25.94
N SER A 767 7.52 -7.36 27.05
CA SER A 767 7.30 -6.87 28.42
C SER A 767 8.38 -5.90 28.92
N LEU A 768 9.49 -5.80 28.18
CA LEU A 768 10.61 -4.88 28.39
C LEU A 768 10.43 -3.63 27.52
#